data_AF-A0AAJ2Q4R3-F1
#
_entry.id   AF-A0AAJ2Q4R3-F1
#
_cell.length_a   1.000
_cell.length_b   1.000
_cell.length_c   1.000
_cell.angle_alpha   90.00
_cell.angle_beta   90.00
_cell.angle_gamma   90.00
#
_symmetry.space_group_name_H-M   'P 1'
#
loop_
_entity.id
_entity.type
_entity.pdbx_description
1 polymer ?
#
loop_
_entity_poly.entity_id
_entity_poly.type
_entity_poly.pdbx_seq_one_letter_code
_entity_poly.pdbx_strand_id
1 'polypeptide(L)'
;MWQSSPPGSIYDYIRVASFSIGPDGLIEQWSRRAAGLFGMASDEVVGKDPVEAFMPAELRPDAHRRVGEILDGKEWTGLVPFRIPGENSVRGLAEIYVMPSETDTRERAALCIVVDVRALRRIETDLAASQAIFGQSPFGFVLFGTDFTVVRANKRFATVFGGEADDHRGRTVEDYLTRPEAERLTATLRRVLETGDAVTDLQLVGTPPGSMGRRHWSMNLYRVHSGSGRPVGIAGLATDVTQRHIAAREAASARRNLALLNEASARIGNSLDLETTARELLDVAVPGFCDLASVDLYQGLLTGEEASPGSWGGRHHESGTGSAELRRVAHASAVSDALPGVIPGARTGGTAEADGGTGPPELGSVHRYPFHSPCAVALRTGRVEDVPGDERGFVHSTLAVPMVAHDIVVGLVQFSRTKGSEPFGERDRALATELAARAAVCIDNARLYRREHERALILQRSLLPPGDPEAAGLDIACRYLPGNTATEVGGDWFDVIELPGHRTALVVGDVMGRGLRAAVAMGELRTAVRTLALLDLEPAEVLSALDEVARGLGTPGGGERSDGFGAGGGAQWPSRAAHKSREADLSEVYLATCVYAVYDPVTRRCTFANAGHLPPVVAEPGEPATLVDVPPGMPLGVGGEPFEEVEVELKEGSLLALYTDGLVESRDHPLDEGLDAFRQALAEPSQPLEDVCDHVLTTLDTRHGEDDIALLMARIQGLAPNAVGDWRLPRELRSVSRARELARVQLTAWGLDELVDTTELLVSELVTNALRYGEGEIRLRLLRDRTLVCEVWDAGLVQPRRRRARDTDEGGRGLQLVGLLSAAWGSRRTPRGKTVWFELALPDGEPAAELSVEQLLSMY
;
A
#
# COMPACT_ATOMS: atom_id res chain seq x y z
N MET A 1 32.94 90.00 -13.34
CA MET A 1 32.28 89.56 -12.09
C MET A 1 33.13 88.43 -11.54
N TRP A 2 33.86 88.65 -10.44
CA TRP A 2 34.68 87.60 -9.83
C TRP A 2 33.74 86.57 -9.18
N GLN A 3 33.57 85.40 -9.79
CA GLN A 3 32.81 84.29 -9.20
C GLN A 3 33.79 83.36 -8.49
N SER A 4 33.56 83.12 -7.21
CA SER A 4 34.29 82.09 -6.45
C SER A 4 33.82 80.71 -6.90
N SER A 5 34.75 79.85 -7.28
CA SER A 5 34.46 78.42 -7.44
C SER A 5 33.86 77.86 -6.14
N PRO A 6 32.82 77.02 -6.21
CA PRO A 6 32.28 76.38 -5.02
C PRO A 6 33.37 75.54 -4.32
N PRO A 7 33.35 75.43 -2.98
CA PRO A 7 34.29 74.58 -2.24
C PRO A 7 34.20 73.13 -2.74
N GLY A 8 35.34 72.52 -3.06
CA GLY A 8 35.42 71.22 -3.72
C GLY A 8 35.72 71.28 -5.23
N SER A 9 36.28 72.39 -5.72
CA SER A 9 36.79 72.48 -7.08
C SER A 9 37.95 71.50 -7.29
N ILE A 10 38.22 71.09 -8.54
CA ILE A 10 39.37 70.21 -8.86
C ILE A 10 40.69 70.78 -8.33
N TYR A 11 40.80 72.10 -8.22
CA TYR A 11 41.96 72.80 -7.66
C TYR A 11 42.10 72.67 -6.13
N ASP A 12 41.03 72.38 -5.40
CA ASP A 12 41.06 72.05 -3.97
C ASP A 12 41.61 70.63 -3.73
N TYR A 13 41.37 69.72 -4.69
CA TYR A 13 41.84 68.33 -4.65
C TYR A 13 43.30 68.19 -5.11
N ILE A 14 43.69 68.89 -6.18
CA ILE A 14 45.04 68.81 -6.78
C ILE A 14 46.09 69.60 -5.98
N ARG A 15 45.68 70.59 -5.16
CA ARG A 15 46.55 71.42 -4.30
C ARG A 15 47.86 71.86 -4.97
N VAL A 16 47.73 72.58 -6.08
CA VAL A 16 48.87 73.08 -6.89
C VAL A 16 49.82 73.94 -6.04
N ALA A 17 51.10 73.58 -6.04
CA ALA A 17 52.20 74.34 -5.44
C ALA A 17 52.99 75.08 -6.53
N SER A 18 53.72 76.13 -6.16
CA SER A 18 54.61 76.84 -7.09
C SER A 18 55.88 77.34 -6.41
N PHE A 19 56.94 77.50 -7.22
CA PHE A 19 58.17 78.20 -6.87
C PHE A 19 58.79 78.84 -8.11
N SER A 20 59.70 79.80 -7.96
CA SER A 20 60.42 80.41 -9.08
C SER A 20 61.93 80.22 -8.95
N ILE A 21 62.61 80.17 -10.09
CA ILE A 21 64.07 80.08 -10.23
C ILE A 21 64.55 81.37 -10.89
N GLY A 22 65.51 82.05 -10.27
CA GLY A 22 66.12 83.27 -10.78
C GLY A 22 67.14 83.03 -11.91
N PRO A 23 67.71 84.09 -12.49
CA PRO A 23 68.70 84.00 -13.57
C PRO A 23 70.01 83.32 -13.16
N ASP A 24 70.31 83.31 -11.87
CA ASP A 24 71.45 82.63 -11.26
C ASP A 24 71.21 81.13 -11.04
N GLY A 25 70.02 80.63 -11.36
CA GLY A 25 69.61 79.24 -11.14
C GLY A 25 69.20 78.92 -9.71
N LEU A 26 69.09 79.92 -8.83
CA LEU A 26 68.69 79.74 -7.43
C LEU A 26 67.18 79.97 -7.25
N ILE A 27 66.59 79.35 -6.22
CA ILE A 27 65.17 79.55 -5.90
C ILE A 27 64.96 80.97 -5.37
N GLU A 28 64.10 81.76 -6.00
CA GLU A 28 63.77 83.12 -5.54
C GLU A 28 62.48 83.19 -4.73
N GLN A 29 61.45 82.43 -5.14
CA GLN A 29 60.16 82.42 -4.46
C GLN A 29 59.70 81.00 -4.19
N TRP A 30 59.09 80.79 -3.01
CA TRP A 30 58.59 79.50 -2.58
C TRP A 30 57.18 79.65 -1.98
N SER A 31 56.18 79.03 -2.61
CA SER A 31 54.80 79.14 -2.12
C SER A 31 54.60 78.37 -0.81
N ARG A 32 53.61 78.79 0.01
CA ARG A 32 53.20 78.03 1.21
C ARG A 32 52.77 76.60 0.89
N ARG A 33 52.22 76.36 -0.29
CA ARG A 33 51.86 75.01 -0.75
C ARG A 33 53.07 74.18 -1.14
N ALA A 34 54.12 74.79 -1.72
CA ALA A 34 55.40 74.13 -1.93
C ALA A 34 56.05 73.73 -0.60
N ALA A 35 55.96 74.60 0.42
CA ALA A 35 56.42 74.25 1.77
C ALA A 35 55.69 73.05 2.38
N GLY A 36 54.37 72.97 2.20
CA GLY A 36 53.59 71.81 2.62
C GLY A 36 53.88 70.53 1.81
N LEU A 37 54.17 70.65 0.51
CA LEU A 37 54.41 69.50 -0.38
C LEU A 37 55.79 68.88 -0.18
N PHE A 38 56.83 69.71 -0.16
CA PHE A 38 58.22 69.28 -0.01
C PHE A 38 58.68 69.20 1.45
N GLY A 39 57.88 69.73 2.39
CA GLY A 39 58.22 69.75 3.82
C GLY A 39 59.36 70.70 4.19
N MET A 40 59.66 71.69 3.34
CA MET A 40 60.74 72.67 3.50
C MET A 40 60.18 74.08 3.54
N ALA A 41 60.55 74.86 4.56
CA ALA A 41 60.08 76.23 4.69
C ALA A 41 60.81 77.18 3.73
N SER A 42 60.19 78.31 3.35
CA SER A 42 60.73 79.22 2.34
C SER A 42 62.11 79.78 2.71
N ASP A 43 62.36 80.01 4.00
CA ASP A 43 63.64 80.47 4.55
C ASP A 43 64.76 79.41 4.45
N GLU A 44 64.40 78.13 4.29
CA GLU A 44 65.36 77.05 4.17
C GLU A 44 65.83 76.81 2.72
N VAL A 45 65.05 77.21 1.72
CA VAL A 45 65.29 76.89 0.30
C VAL A 45 65.48 78.08 -0.62
N VAL A 46 65.00 79.28 -0.26
CA VAL A 46 65.25 80.48 -1.07
C VAL A 46 66.74 80.83 -1.04
N GLY A 47 67.31 81.14 -2.20
CA GLY A 47 68.75 81.36 -2.41
C GLY A 47 69.57 80.08 -2.51
N LYS A 48 68.93 78.90 -2.58
CA LYS A 48 69.62 77.62 -2.82
C LYS A 48 69.31 77.09 -4.22
N ASP A 49 70.22 76.24 -4.70
CA ASP A 49 70.02 75.48 -5.93
C ASP A 49 68.86 74.48 -5.71
N PRO A 50 67.82 74.50 -6.56
CA PRO A 50 66.67 73.58 -6.44
C PRO A 50 67.08 72.10 -6.56
N VAL A 51 68.14 71.80 -7.32
CA VAL A 51 68.68 70.45 -7.48
C VAL A 51 69.32 69.97 -6.18
N GLU A 52 70.09 70.82 -5.51
CA GLU A 52 70.68 70.48 -4.21
C GLU A 52 69.64 70.43 -3.09
N ALA A 53 68.63 71.31 -3.16
CA ALA A 53 67.63 71.50 -2.11
C ALA A 53 66.73 70.28 -1.91
N PHE A 54 66.17 69.70 -2.98
CA PHE A 54 65.16 68.63 -2.84
C PHE A 54 65.35 67.42 -3.77
N MET A 55 66.36 67.38 -4.64
CA MET A 55 66.62 66.21 -5.49
C MET A 55 67.47 65.13 -4.81
N PRO A 56 67.18 63.84 -5.06
CA PRO A 56 68.07 62.73 -4.71
C PRO A 56 69.45 62.87 -5.35
N ALA A 57 70.51 62.45 -4.64
CA ALA A 57 71.90 62.67 -5.03
C ALA A 57 72.25 62.00 -6.37
N GLU A 58 71.59 60.89 -6.65
CA GLU A 58 71.78 60.04 -7.82
C GLU A 58 71.28 60.72 -9.11
N LEU A 59 70.35 61.67 -8.99
CA LEU A 59 69.69 62.33 -10.12
C LEU A 59 70.16 63.77 -10.35
N ARG A 60 71.02 64.29 -9.48
CA ARG A 60 71.53 65.67 -9.56
C ARG A 60 72.26 65.99 -10.86
N PRO A 61 73.13 65.13 -11.43
CA PRO A 61 73.85 65.47 -12.66
C PRO A 61 72.91 65.73 -13.84
N ASP A 62 71.87 64.91 -13.99
CA ASP A 62 70.87 65.08 -15.03
C ASP A 62 69.94 66.28 -14.75
N ALA A 63 69.61 66.54 -13.48
CA ALA A 63 68.78 67.66 -13.08
C ALA A 63 69.45 69.02 -13.31
N HIS A 64 70.76 69.17 -13.00
CA HIS A 64 71.50 70.41 -13.28
C HIS A 64 71.54 70.71 -14.79
N ARG A 65 71.72 69.69 -15.64
CA ARG A 65 71.65 69.85 -17.11
C ARG A 65 70.28 70.38 -17.54
N ARG A 66 69.19 69.89 -16.94
CA ARG A 66 67.83 70.32 -17.25
C ARG A 66 67.54 71.75 -16.79
N VAL A 67 68.01 72.16 -15.61
CA VAL A 67 67.88 73.56 -15.14
C VAL A 67 68.59 74.52 -16.11
N GLY A 68 69.75 74.15 -16.63
CA GLY A 68 70.43 74.92 -17.68
C GLY A 68 69.61 75.05 -18.97
N GLU A 69 69.04 73.95 -19.47
CA GLU A 69 68.17 73.96 -20.66
C GLU A 69 66.90 74.81 -20.48
N ILE A 70 66.37 74.88 -19.25
CA ILE A 70 65.20 75.69 -18.90
C ILE A 70 65.55 77.18 -18.92
N LEU A 71 66.67 77.56 -18.31
CA LEU A 71 67.18 78.95 -18.34
C LEU A 71 67.60 79.38 -19.76
N ASP A 72 67.79 78.43 -20.68
CA ASP A 72 67.95 78.69 -22.12
C ASP A 72 66.62 79.03 -22.84
N GLY A 73 65.50 79.08 -22.11
CA GLY A 73 64.19 79.50 -22.61
C GLY A 73 63.30 78.36 -23.11
N LYS A 74 63.59 77.10 -22.73
CA LYS A 74 62.77 75.94 -23.12
C LYS A 74 61.77 75.59 -22.01
N GLU A 75 60.50 75.48 -22.37
CA GLU A 75 59.48 74.89 -21.50
C GLU A 75 59.80 73.41 -21.24
N TRP A 76 59.59 72.99 -20.00
CA TRP A 76 59.82 71.60 -19.61
C TRP A 76 58.72 71.09 -18.69
N THR A 77 58.32 69.84 -18.89
CA THR A 77 57.40 69.13 -18.01
C THR A 77 57.96 67.76 -17.72
N GLY A 78 57.97 67.36 -16.46
CA GLY A 78 58.41 66.02 -16.12
C GLY A 78 58.14 65.63 -14.68
N LEU A 79 58.28 64.32 -14.45
CA LEU A 79 58.13 63.69 -13.16
C LEU A 79 59.46 63.74 -12.41
N VAL A 80 59.41 64.30 -11.21
CA VAL A 80 60.57 64.58 -10.39
C VAL A 80 60.42 63.91 -9.03
N PRO A 81 61.24 62.90 -8.69
CA PRO A 81 61.27 62.34 -7.36
C PRO A 81 61.95 63.35 -6.41
N PHE A 82 61.37 63.55 -5.23
CA PHE A 82 61.91 64.49 -4.24
C PHE A 82 62.08 63.83 -2.86
N ARG A 83 62.97 64.42 -2.06
CA ARG A 83 63.26 63.99 -0.68
C ARG A 83 62.82 65.07 0.32
N ILE A 84 62.31 64.65 1.48
CA ILE A 84 62.04 65.53 2.61
C ILE A 84 63.25 65.47 3.57
N PRO A 85 63.73 66.59 4.13
CA PRO A 85 64.88 66.58 5.05
C PRO A 85 64.62 65.68 6.26
N GLY A 86 65.59 64.83 6.63
CA GLY A 86 65.52 63.93 7.79
C GLY A 86 65.11 62.48 7.49
N GLU A 87 64.73 62.14 6.26
CA GLU A 87 64.41 60.75 5.87
C GLU A 87 65.35 60.24 4.76
N ASN A 88 65.87 59.02 4.91
CA ASN A 88 66.82 58.41 3.96
C ASN A 88 66.17 57.83 2.67
N SER A 89 64.84 57.90 2.54
CA SER A 89 64.09 57.34 1.41
C SER A 89 63.35 58.42 0.61
N VAL A 90 63.28 58.26 -0.72
CA VAL A 90 62.43 59.10 -1.59
C VAL A 90 60.97 59.01 -1.14
N ARG A 91 60.36 60.15 -0.77
CA ARG A 91 59.00 60.16 -0.18
C ARG A 91 57.89 60.59 -1.14
N GLY A 92 58.21 60.99 -2.37
CA GLY A 92 57.19 61.41 -3.34
C GLY A 92 57.69 61.60 -4.77
N LEU A 93 56.74 61.60 -5.71
CA LEU A 93 56.93 61.95 -7.11
C LEU A 93 56.06 63.17 -7.37
N ALA A 94 56.65 64.26 -7.87
CA ALA A 94 55.95 65.46 -8.24
C ALA A 94 56.01 65.67 -9.75
N GLU A 95 54.91 66.10 -10.37
CA GLU A 95 54.96 66.57 -11.74
C GLU A 95 55.24 68.07 -11.71
N ILE A 96 56.36 68.48 -12.30
CA ILE A 96 56.79 69.87 -12.33
C ILE A 96 56.63 70.37 -13.77
N TYR A 97 55.85 71.42 -13.92
CA TYR A 97 55.72 72.20 -15.15
C TYR A 97 56.54 73.47 -15.00
N VAL A 98 57.60 73.60 -15.79
CA VAL A 98 58.52 74.72 -15.74
C VAL A 98 58.31 75.62 -16.95
N MET A 99 57.90 76.85 -16.67
CA MET A 99 57.65 77.91 -17.64
C MET A 99 58.81 78.91 -17.59
N PRO A 100 59.53 79.16 -18.69
CA PRO A 100 60.47 80.28 -18.76
C PRO A 100 59.74 81.60 -18.51
N SER A 101 60.37 82.50 -17.76
CA SER A 101 59.88 83.84 -17.45
C SER A 101 61.01 84.84 -17.63
N GLU A 102 60.69 86.12 -17.72
CA GLU A 102 61.67 87.20 -17.65
C GLU A 102 61.50 87.95 -16.32
N THR A 103 62.60 88.36 -15.70
CA THR A 103 62.59 89.31 -14.59
C THR A 103 62.33 90.74 -15.10
N ASP A 104 62.08 91.69 -14.20
CA ASP A 104 61.91 93.11 -14.56
C ASP A 104 63.14 93.71 -15.31
N THR A 105 64.30 93.05 -15.22
CA THR A 105 65.57 93.39 -15.90
C THR A 105 65.77 92.69 -17.25
N ARG A 106 64.78 91.92 -17.75
CA ARG A 106 64.84 91.03 -18.94
C ARG A 106 65.86 89.90 -18.84
N GLU A 107 66.19 89.48 -17.63
CA GLU A 107 67.01 88.29 -17.42
C GLU A 107 66.12 87.04 -17.39
N ARG A 108 66.64 85.91 -17.86
CA ARG A 108 65.86 84.67 -17.99
C ARG A 108 65.70 84.02 -16.63
N ALA A 109 64.46 83.82 -16.21
CA ALA A 109 64.03 83.13 -15.00
C ALA A 109 63.06 81.99 -15.35
N ALA A 110 62.56 81.26 -14.36
CA ALA A 110 61.52 80.26 -14.59
C ALA A 110 60.49 80.20 -13.46
N LEU A 111 59.23 80.00 -13.81
CA LEU A 111 58.13 79.69 -12.88
C LEU A 111 57.84 78.19 -12.94
N CYS A 112 57.93 77.53 -11.79
CA CYS A 112 57.68 76.12 -11.63
C CYS A 112 56.32 75.91 -10.95
N ILE A 113 55.40 75.24 -11.64
CA ILE A 113 54.14 74.74 -11.07
C ILE A 113 54.34 73.27 -10.73
N VAL A 114 54.00 72.89 -9.50
CA VAL A 114 54.24 71.56 -8.96
C VAL A 114 52.93 70.93 -8.51
N VAL A 115 52.71 69.68 -8.92
CA VAL A 115 51.56 68.88 -8.52
C VAL A 115 52.01 67.56 -7.88
N ASP A 116 51.40 67.17 -6.76
CA ASP A 116 51.64 65.85 -6.15
C ASP A 116 51.02 64.75 -7.03
N VAL A 117 51.87 63.88 -7.59
CA VAL A 117 51.42 62.77 -8.45
C VAL A 117 50.56 61.78 -7.68
N ARG A 118 50.69 61.69 -6.35
CA ARG A 118 49.81 60.84 -5.53
C ARG A 118 48.40 61.38 -5.44
N ALA A 119 48.22 62.71 -5.44
CA ALA A 119 46.90 63.32 -5.48
C ALA A 119 46.26 63.12 -6.86
N LEU A 120 47.02 63.31 -7.95
CA LEU A 120 46.59 62.99 -9.31
C LEU A 120 46.21 61.52 -9.47
N ARG A 121 47.05 60.58 -9.02
CA ARG A 121 46.77 59.14 -9.07
C ARG A 121 45.55 58.74 -8.26
N ARG A 122 45.28 59.38 -7.11
CA ARG A 122 44.03 59.14 -6.34
C ARG A 122 42.81 59.59 -7.14
N ILE A 123 42.85 60.78 -7.74
CA ILE A 123 41.76 61.28 -8.60
C ILE A 123 41.58 60.37 -9.83
N GLU A 124 42.67 59.92 -10.45
CA GLU A 124 42.63 58.98 -11.57
C GLU A 124 42.03 57.64 -11.13
N THR A 125 42.40 57.13 -9.96
CA THR A 125 41.86 55.88 -9.39
C THR A 125 40.37 56.02 -9.07
N ASP A 126 39.94 57.13 -8.45
CA ASP A 126 38.55 57.40 -8.11
C ASP A 126 37.70 57.63 -9.38
N LEU A 127 38.26 58.30 -10.39
CA LEU A 127 37.62 58.49 -11.70
C LEU A 127 37.51 57.16 -12.44
N ALA A 128 38.55 56.34 -12.45
CA ALA A 128 38.54 55.01 -13.04
C ALA A 128 37.52 54.10 -12.34
N ALA A 129 37.44 54.14 -11.00
CA ALA A 129 36.42 53.42 -10.24
C ALA A 129 35.00 53.89 -10.58
N SER A 130 34.79 55.21 -10.68
CA SER A 130 33.51 55.79 -11.12
C SER A 130 33.16 55.35 -12.56
N GLN A 131 34.10 55.44 -13.50
CA GLN A 131 33.90 54.98 -14.87
C GLN A 131 33.60 53.48 -14.96
N ALA A 132 34.23 52.65 -14.12
CA ALA A 132 33.94 51.22 -14.03
C ALA A 132 32.47 50.98 -13.58
N ILE A 133 31.97 51.71 -12.58
CA ILE A 133 30.59 51.59 -12.08
C ILE A 133 29.57 52.04 -13.14
N PHE A 134 29.84 53.14 -13.85
CA PHE A 134 28.92 53.68 -14.86
C PHE A 134 29.04 53.03 -16.24
N GLY A 135 30.16 52.37 -16.54
CA GLY A 135 30.45 51.76 -17.84
C GLY A 135 30.32 50.24 -17.88
N GLN A 136 30.92 49.52 -16.92
CA GLN A 136 31.09 48.06 -16.97
C GLN A 136 30.36 47.31 -15.85
N SER A 137 29.65 47.99 -14.95
CA SER A 137 28.94 47.34 -13.84
C SER A 137 27.86 46.37 -14.36
N PRO A 138 27.79 45.14 -13.80
CA PRO A 138 26.71 44.19 -14.12
C PRO A 138 25.36 44.60 -13.50
N PHE A 139 25.35 45.59 -12.61
CA PHE A 139 24.16 46.09 -11.90
C PHE A 139 23.62 47.36 -12.54
N GLY A 140 22.30 47.56 -12.50
CA GLY A 140 21.69 48.84 -12.89
C GLY A 140 21.98 49.87 -11.81
N PHE A 141 22.70 50.94 -12.17
CA PHE A 141 23.01 52.03 -11.25
C PHE A 141 22.31 53.31 -11.70
N VAL A 142 21.66 53.98 -10.76
CA VAL A 142 20.97 55.25 -10.97
C VAL A 142 21.27 56.20 -9.81
N LEU A 143 21.54 57.46 -10.11
CA LEU A 143 21.70 58.52 -9.13
C LEU A 143 20.50 59.46 -9.24
N PHE A 144 19.71 59.56 -8.18
CA PHE A 144 18.62 60.52 -8.05
C PHE A 144 19.13 61.80 -7.39
N GLY A 145 18.68 62.95 -7.89
CA GLY A 145 18.89 64.25 -7.28
C GLY A 145 18.06 64.42 -6.00
N THR A 146 18.23 65.57 -5.35
CA THR A 146 17.42 65.93 -4.15
C THR A 146 15.95 66.22 -4.48
N ASP A 147 15.63 66.39 -5.76
CA ASP A 147 14.31 66.53 -6.36
C ASP A 147 13.73 65.19 -6.87
N PHE A 148 14.42 64.06 -6.59
CA PHE A 148 14.07 62.70 -7.03
C PHE A 148 14.03 62.50 -8.55
N THR A 149 14.65 63.41 -9.32
CA THR A 149 14.87 63.21 -10.75
C THR A 149 16.18 62.45 -10.98
N VAL A 150 16.26 61.69 -12.07
CA VAL A 150 17.49 60.96 -12.42
C VAL A 150 18.57 61.97 -12.85
N VAL A 151 19.65 62.05 -12.10
CA VAL A 151 20.83 62.87 -12.42
C VAL A 151 21.79 62.10 -13.32
N ARG A 152 21.92 60.78 -13.11
CA ARG A 152 22.82 59.92 -13.88
C ARG A 152 22.36 58.47 -13.83
N ALA A 153 22.48 57.75 -14.94
CA ALA A 153 22.29 56.30 -14.99
C ALA A 153 23.50 55.62 -15.65
N ASN A 154 23.68 54.32 -15.42
CA ASN A 154 24.73 53.54 -16.09
C ASN A 154 24.19 52.79 -17.32
N LYS A 155 25.10 52.26 -18.15
CA LYS A 155 24.74 51.52 -19.37
C LYS A 155 23.81 50.32 -19.09
N ARG A 156 23.97 49.66 -17.94
CA ARG A 156 23.13 48.53 -17.55
C ARG A 156 21.69 48.94 -17.26
N PHE A 157 21.47 50.06 -16.58
CA PHE A 157 20.14 50.63 -16.37
C PHE A 157 19.46 50.95 -17.70
N ALA A 158 20.18 51.61 -18.61
CA ALA A 158 19.66 51.95 -19.95
C ALA A 158 19.33 50.72 -20.80
N THR A 159 20.11 49.64 -20.70
CA THR A 159 19.80 48.37 -21.40
C THR A 159 18.49 47.75 -20.94
N VAL A 160 18.10 47.93 -19.67
CA VAL A 160 16.87 47.34 -19.10
C VAL A 160 15.64 48.19 -19.44
N PHE A 161 15.76 49.52 -19.39
CA PHE A 161 14.63 50.44 -19.59
C PHE A 161 14.57 51.06 -21.00
N GLY A 162 15.56 50.79 -21.86
CA GLY A 162 15.67 51.24 -23.24
C GLY A 162 16.26 52.64 -23.40
N GLY A 163 17.04 52.86 -24.46
CA GLY A 163 17.72 54.14 -24.77
C GLY A 163 19.20 54.15 -24.40
N GLU A 164 19.82 55.33 -24.48
CA GLU A 164 21.17 55.58 -23.95
C GLU A 164 21.13 56.10 -22.51
N ALA A 165 22.25 55.99 -21.78
CA ALA A 165 22.30 56.35 -20.36
C ALA A 165 21.92 57.82 -20.08
N ASP A 166 22.17 58.72 -21.03
CA ASP A 166 21.85 60.15 -20.90
C ASP A 166 20.37 60.46 -21.19
N ASP A 167 19.64 59.61 -21.92
CA ASP A 167 18.20 59.79 -22.22
C ASP A 167 17.32 59.73 -20.97
N HIS A 168 17.85 59.13 -19.90
CA HIS A 168 17.18 58.95 -18.63
C HIS A 168 17.32 60.17 -17.71
N ARG A 169 18.21 61.12 -18.03
CA ARG A 169 18.45 62.30 -17.19
C ARG A 169 17.21 63.20 -17.13
N GLY A 170 16.84 63.64 -15.93
CA GLY A 170 15.66 64.47 -15.68
C GLY A 170 14.33 63.70 -15.56
N ARG A 171 14.31 62.39 -15.82
CA ARG A 171 13.11 61.55 -15.66
C ARG A 171 12.84 61.22 -14.19
N THR A 172 11.60 60.85 -13.88
CA THR A 172 11.14 60.47 -12.54
C THR A 172 10.87 58.97 -12.45
N VAL A 173 10.59 58.45 -11.25
CA VAL A 173 10.26 57.02 -11.06
C VAL A 173 8.92 56.62 -11.68
N GLU A 174 8.01 57.59 -11.91
CA GLU A 174 6.72 57.38 -12.57
C GLU A 174 6.88 57.02 -14.06
N ASP A 175 8.01 57.41 -14.67
CA ASP A 175 8.31 57.09 -16.06
C ASP A 175 8.70 55.61 -16.27
N TYR A 176 8.93 54.85 -15.19
CA TYR A 176 9.45 53.48 -15.23
C TYR A 176 8.58 52.42 -14.53
N LEU A 177 7.76 52.82 -13.56
CA LEU A 177 7.02 51.90 -12.69
C LEU A 177 5.50 52.14 -12.76
N THR A 178 4.72 51.13 -12.39
CA THR A 178 3.27 51.31 -12.21
C THR A 178 3.01 52.28 -11.06
N ARG A 179 1.88 53.00 -11.10
CA ARG A 179 1.55 54.03 -10.09
C ARG A 179 1.70 53.57 -8.62
N PRO A 180 1.22 52.37 -8.20
CA PRO A 180 1.42 51.91 -6.82
C PRO A 180 2.89 51.69 -6.45
N GLU A 181 3.70 51.16 -7.37
CA GLU A 181 5.13 50.91 -7.17
C GLU A 181 5.95 52.20 -7.19
N ALA A 182 5.59 53.15 -8.06
CA ALA A 182 6.22 54.47 -8.16
C ALA A 182 5.99 55.30 -6.88
N GLU A 183 4.76 55.31 -6.34
CA GLU A 183 4.43 55.98 -5.08
C GLU A 183 5.23 55.38 -3.91
N ARG A 184 5.32 54.03 -3.84
CA ARG A 184 6.11 53.34 -2.81
C ARG A 184 7.60 53.65 -2.89
N LEU A 185 8.17 53.67 -4.10
CA LEU A 185 9.57 54.02 -4.29
C LEU A 185 9.84 55.49 -3.94
N THR A 186 9.00 56.41 -4.37
CA THR A 186 9.15 57.85 -4.06
C THR A 186 9.12 58.10 -2.56
N ALA A 187 8.22 57.45 -1.83
CA ALA A 187 8.17 57.53 -0.37
C ALA A 187 9.47 57.00 0.28
N THR A 188 10.03 55.92 -0.27
CA THR A 188 11.28 55.34 0.20
C THR A 188 12.48 56.28 -0.08
N LEU A 189 12.56 56.87 -1.27
CA LEU A 189 13.58 57.86 -1.61
C LEU A 189 13.54 59.06 -0.66
N ARG A 190 12.35 59.61 -0.38
CA ARG A 190 12.18 60.70 0.59
C ARG A 190 12.71 60.34 1.97
N ARG A 191 12.34 59.17 2.48
CA ARG A 191 12.83 58.66 3.77
C ARG A 191 14.36 58.55 3.81
N VAL A 192 14.98 57.97 2.77
CA VAL A 192 16.45 57.83 2.71
C VAL A 192 17.15 59.19 2.67
N LEU A 193 16.58 60.19 1.99
CA LEU A 193 17.14 61.53 1.97
C LEU A 193 17.11 62.20 3.35
N GLU A 194 15.95 62.11 4.02
CA GLU A 194 15.67 62.72 5.32
C GLU A 194 16.44 62.04 6.47
N THR A 195 16.32 60.72 6.62
CA THR A 195 16.92 59.99 7.74
C THR A 195 18.40 59.68 7.49
N GLY A 196 18.75 59.40 6.23
CA GLY A 196 20.09 58.93 5.87
C GLY A 196 20.31 57.44 6.03
N ASP A 197 19.31 56.68 6.48
CA ASP A 197 19.40 55.23 6.61
C ASP A 197 19.38 54.59 5.23
N ALA A 198 20.32 53.69 4.97
CA ALA A 198 20.33 52.91 3.75
C ALA A 198 19.16 51.90 3.77
N VAL A 199 18.50 51.74 2.64
CA VAL A 199 17.49 50.70 2.44
C VAL A 199 18.07 49.65 1.52
N THR A 200 18.11 48.41 1.98
CA THR A 200 18.59 47.27 1.20
C THR A 200 17.44 46.34 0.83
N ASP A 201 17.56 45.67 -0.30
CA ASP A 201 16.64 44.64 -0.79
C ASP A 201 15.19 45.12 -0.97
N LEU A 202 15.00 46.36 -1.43
CA LEU A 202 13.67 46.85 -1.81
C LEU A 202 13.20 46.10 -3.07
N GLN A 203 12.23 45.21 -2.91
CA GLN A 203 11.67 44.39 -3.99
C GLN A 203 10.65 45.19 -4.80
N LEU A 204 10.98 45.56 -6.04
CA LEU A 204 10.10 46.27 -6.96
C LEU A 204 9.60 45.34 -8.07
N VAL A 205 8.34 45.51 -8.47
CA VAL A 205 7.77 44.79 -9.61
C VAL A 205 7.39 45.79 -10.68
N GLY A 206 7.79 45.54 -11.92
CA GLY A 206 7.36 46.38 -13.03
C GLY A 206 7.51 45.70 -14.37
N THR A 207 7.03 46.40 -15.40
CA THR A 207 7.03 45.93 -16.78
C THR A 207 7.89 46.90 -17.58
N PRO A 208 9.15 46.53 -17.92
CA PRO A 208 10.01 47.39 -18.71
C PRO A 208 9.34 47.77 -20.04
N PRO A 209 9.55 49.01 -20.53
CA PRO A 209 9.04 49.45 -21.83
C PRO A 209 9.43 48.46 -22.95
N GLY A 210 8.45 48.03 -23.75
CA GLY A 210 8.67 47.09 -24.86
C GLY A 210 8.73 45.61 -24.49
N SER A 211 8.51 45.24 -23.22
CA SER A 211 8.44 43.83 -22.78
C SER A 211 7.04 43.48 -22.25
N MET A 212 6.53 42.29 -22.58
CA MET A 212 5.22 41.81 -22.12
C MET A 212 5.24 41.15 -20.73
N GLY A 213 6.43 40.88 -20.17
CA GLY A 213 6.59 40.13 -18.91
C GLY A 213 6.86 41.03 -17.70
N ARG A 214 6.25 40.70 -16.55
CA ARG A 214 6.59 41.33 -15.26
C ARG A 214 8.01 40.92 -14.87
N ARG A 215 8.82 41.88 -14.45
CA ARG A 215 10.14 41.66 -13.86
C ARG A 215 10.14 42.01 -12.39
N HIS A 216 11.00 41.31 -11.66
CA HIS A 216 11.24 41.53 -10.24
C HIS A 216 12.65 42.08 -10.07
N TRP A 217 12.78 43.21 -9.37
CA TRP A 217 14.07 43.83 -9.08
C TRP A 217 14.29 43.94 -7.57
N SER A 218 15.51 43.67 -7.14
CA SER A 218 15.98 44.02 -5.80
C SER A 218 16.80 45.31 -5.92
N MET A 219 16.40 46.36 -5.20
CA MET A 219 17.07 47.66 -5.23
C MET A 219 17.60 48.06 -3.85
N ASN A 220 18.84 48.51 -3.82
CA ASN A 220 19.46 49.11 -2.66
C ASN A 220 19.58 50.63 -2.87
N LEU A 221 19.27 51.41 -1.83
CA LEU A 221 19.25 52.86 -1.85
C LEU A 221 20.15 53.44 -0.76
N TYR A 222 21.05 54.33 -1.16
CA TYR A 222 22.06 54.95 -0.30
C TYR A 222 22.11 56.45 -0.52
N ARG A 223 22.23 57.24 0.56
CA ARG A 223 22.41 58.68 0.46
C ARG A 223 23.86 59.01 0.06
N VAL A 224 24.03 59.90 -0.92
CA VAL A 224 25.35 60.33 -1.42
C VAL A 224 25.64 61.74 -0.92
N HIS A 225 26.85 61.95 -0.40
CA HIS A 225 27.32 63.24 0.13
C HIS A 225 28.40 63.86 -0.75
N SER A 226 28.48 65.19 -0.76
CA SER A 226 29.59 65.94 -1.33
C SER A 226 30.84 65.81 -0.45
N GLY A 227 32.00 66.21 -0.99
CA GLY A 227 33.24 66.34 -0.20
C GLY A 227 33.15 67.31 0.98
N SER A 228 32.11 68.15 1.03
CA SER A 228 31.77 69.06 2.14
C SER A 228 30.73 68.50 3.11
N GLY A 229 30.30 67.24 2.94
CA GLY A 229 29.34 66.56 3.83
C GLY A 229 27.87 66.87 3.57
N ARG A 230 27.52 67.62 2.51
CA ARG A 230 26.14 67.93 2.14
C ARG A 230 25.53 66.79 1.32
N PRO A 231 24.28 66.36 1.55
CA PRO A 231 23.63 65.37 0.69
C PRO A 231 23.43 65.93 -0.73
N VAL A 232 23.92 65.21 -1.72
CA VAL A 232 23.85 65.55 -3.15
C VAL A 232 22.74 64.77 -3.85
N GLY A 233 22.35 63.60 -3.31
CA GLY A 233 21.32 62.76 -3.90
C GLY A 233 21.25 61.36 -3.27
N ILE A 234 20.60 60.44 -3.97
CA ILE A 234 20.46 59.03 -3.59
C ILE A 234 20.96 58.14 -4.72
N ALA A 235 21.92 57.27 -4.42
CA ALA A 235 22.35 56.21 -5.32
C ALA A 235 21.44 54.99 -5.16
N GLY A 236 20.87 54.54 -6.27
CA GLY A 236 20.12 53.30 -6.40
C GLY A 236 20.93 52.25 -7.17
N LEU A 237 21.02 51.06 -6.60
CA LEU A 237 21.61 49.88 -7.23
C LEU A 237 20.53 48.81 -7.39
N ALA A 238 20.13 48.51 -8.61
CA ALA A 238 19.09 47.54 -8.92
C ALA A 238 19.65 46.29 -9.62
N THR A 239 19.18 45.12 -9.21
CA THR A 239 19.49 43.83 -9.81
C THR A 239 18.20 43.15 -10.24
N ASP A 240 18.17 42.58 -11.45
CA ASP A 240 17.07 41.74 -11.92
C ASP A 240 17.11 40.39 -11.19
N VAL A 241 16.10 40.14 -10.37
CA VAL A 241 15.92 38.90 -9.59
C VAL A 241 14.76 38.06 -10.14
N THR A 242 14.27 38.36 -11.35
CA THR A 242 13.13 37.66 -11.97
C THR A 242 13.36 36.15 -12.05
N GLN A 243 14.52 35.71 -12.56
CA GLN A 243 14.87 34.29 -12.65
C GLN A 243 14.95 33.62 -11.27
N ARG A 244 15.51 34.32 -10.29
CA ARG A 244 15.58 33.83 -8.90
C ARG A 244 14.20 33.69 -8.28
N HIS A 245 13.29 34.63 -8.55
CA HIS A 245 11.92 34.59 -8.04
C HIS A 245 11.12 33.45 -8.70
N ILE A 246 11.23 33.29 -10.03
CA ILE A 246 10.62 32.16 -10.75
C ILE A 246 11.15 30.83 -10.19
N ALA A 247 12.48 30.65 -10.12
CA ALA A 247 13.08 29.42 -9.60
C ALA A 247 12.70 29.14 -8.14
N ALA A 248 12.62 30.16 -7.28
CA ALA A 248 12.18 29.99 -5.90
C ALA A 248 10.72 29.55 -5.81
N ARG A 249 9.85 30.14 -6.64
CA ARG A 249 8.43 29.77 -6.72
C ARG A 249 8.24 28.37 -7.29
N GLU A 250 9.02 27.98 -8.29
CA GLU A 250 9.05 26.62 -8.83
C GLU A 250 9.53 25.61 -7.79
N ALA A 251 10.62 25.90 -7.07
CA ALA A 251 11.12 25.04 -6.00
C ALA A 251 10.14 24.93 -4.83
N ALA A 252 9.39 25.99 -4.50
CA ALA A 252 8.32 25.93 -3.52
C ALA A 252 7.13 25.07 -4.00
N SER A 253 6.76 25.15 -5.27
CA SER A 253 5.73 24.28 -5.87
C SER A 253 6.17 22.82 -5.89
N ALA A 254 7.39 22.53 -6.35
CA ALA A 254 7.93 21.18 -6.40
C ALA A 254 8.00 20.52 -5.01
N ARG A 255 8.43 21.28 -3.98
CA ARG A 255 8.44 20.81 -2.58
C ARG A 255 7.04 20.50 -2.07
N ARG A 256 6.04 21.33 -2.38
CA ARG A 256 4.63 21.06 -2.03
C ARG A 256 4.12 19.79 -2.72
N ASN A 257 4.40 19.61 -4.02
CA ASN A 257 3.98 18.42 -4.76
C ASN A 257 4.61 17.14 -4.19
N LEU A 258 5.90 17.17 -3.83
CA LEU A 258 6.57 16.04 -3.18
C LEU A 258 5.99 15.73 -1.80
N ALA A 259 5.67 16.76 -1.01
CA ALA A 259 5.03 16.58 0.29
C ALA A 259 3.66 15.90 0.17
N LEU A 260 2.83 16.34 -0.79
CA LEU A 260 1.53 15.72 -1.09
C LEU A 260 1.67 14.25 -1.50
N LEU A 261 2.64 13.92 -2.37
CA LEU A 261 2.90 12.53 -2.77
C LEU A 261 3.39 11.67 -1.61
N ASN A 262 4.21 12.22 -0.72
CA ASN A 262 4.68 11.49 0.45
C ASN A 262 3.54 11.24 1.45
N GLU A 263 2.67 12.23 1.68
CA GLU A 263 1.47 12.05 2.50
C GLU A 263 0.50 11.03 1.89
N ALA A 264 0.30 11.07 0.57
CA ALA A 264 -0.47 10.06 -0.16
C ALA A 264 0.11 8.65 0.05
N SER A 265 1.44 8.48 -0.04
CA SER A 265 2.10 7.19 0.21
C SER A 265 1.94 6.68 1.64
N ALA A 266 1.80 7.57 2.62
CA ALA A 266 1.66 7.18 4.03
C ALA A 266 0.22 6.83 4.42
N ARG A 267 -0.77 7.44 3.77
CA ARG A 267 -2.19 7.27 4.11
C ARG A 267 -2.93 6.29 3.21
N ILE A 268 -2.76 6.40 1.90
CA ILE A 268 -3.55 5.64 0.93
C ILE A 268 -3.08 4.18 0.91
N GLY A 269 -4.00 3.26 1.18
CA GLY A 269 -3.76 1.81 1.11
C GLY A 269 -3.54 1.13 2.46
N ASN A 270 -3.79 1.83 3.58
CA ASN A 270 -3.80 1.22 4.91
C ASN A 270 -5.10 0.45 5.21
N SER A 271 -6.07 0.49 4.31
CA SER A 271 -7.36 -0.21 4.43
C SER A 271 -7.68 -0.97 3.14
N LEU A 272 -8.35 -2.11 3.28
CA LEU A 272 -8.92 -2.91 2.18
C LEU A 272 -10.38 -2.51 1.87
N ASP A 273 -10.89 -1.47 2.53
CA ASP A 273 -12.17 -0.86 2.20
C ASP A 273 -12.02 0.22 1.12
N LEU A 274 -12.65 -0.03 -0.03
CA LEU A 274 -12.64 0.82 -1.23
C LEU A 274 -13.14 2.23 -0.92
N GLU A 275 -14.17 2.37 -0.09
CA GLU A 275 -14.71 3.69 0.28
C GLU A 275 -13.75 4.45 1.18
N THR A 276 -13.09 3.76 2.11
CA THR A 276 -12.05 4.33 2.96
C THR A 276 -10.84 4.79 2.14
N THR A 277 -10.32 3.97 1.22
CA THR A 277 -9.20 4.38 0.34
C THR A 277 -9.56 5.58 -0.53
N ALA A 278 -10.80 5.62 -1.06
CA ALA A 278 -11.28 6.77 -1.82
C ALA A 278 -11.36 8.05 -0.97
N ARG A 279 -11.77 7.94 0.30
CA ARG A 279 -11.80 9.06 1.25
C ARG A 279 -10.39 9.54 1.61
N GLU A 280 -9.47 8.62 1.87
CA GLU A 280 -8.05 8.93 2.14
C GLU A 280 -7.42 9.74 1.01
N LEU A 281 -7.71 9.38 -0.26
CA LEU A 281 -7.28 10.16 -1.43
C LEU A 281 -7.78 11.61 -1.36
N LEU A 282 -9.06 11.80 -1.02
CA LEU A 282 -9.65 13.13 -0.95
C LEU A 282 -9.11 13.95 0.23
N ASP A 283 -8.86 13.32 1.38
CA ASP A 283 -8.28 13.95 2.56
C ASP A 283 -6.85 14.45 2.31
N VAL A 284 -6.08 13.77 1.43
CA VAL A 284 -4.77 14.27 1.00
C VAL A 284 -4.89 15.39 -0.04
N ALA A 285 -5.86 15.28 -0.96
CA ALA A 285 -6.01 16.23 -2.06
C ALA A 285 -6.64 17.57 -1.63
N VAL A 286 -7.49 17.59 -0.61
CA VAL A 286 -8.25 18.76 -0.15
C VAL A 286 -7.75 19.17 1.25
N PRO A 287 -7.32 20.43 1.48
CA PRO A 287 -7.28 21.58 0.57
C PRO A 287 -5.96 21.69 -0.24
N GLY A 288 -5.01 20.77 -0.06
CA GLY A 288 -3.62 20.96 -0.47
C GLY A 288 -3.40 21.08 -1.99
N PHE A 289 -4.18 20.36 -2.79
CA PHE A 289 -4.11 20.33 -4.25
C PHE A 289 -5.31 21.04 -4.93
N CYS A 290 -6.51 20.88 -4.34
CA CYS A 290 -7.76 21.38 -4.87
C CYS A 290 -8.74 21.79 -3.76
N ASP A 291 -9.78 22.53 -4.14
CA ASP A 291 -10.77 23.07 -3.20
C ASP A 291 -11.96 22.13 -3.00
N LEU A 292 -12.33 21.38 -4.05
CA LEU A 292 -13.35 20.33 -4.00
C LEU A 292 -12.89 19.10 -4.78
N ALA A 293 -13.27 17.92 -4.29
CA ALA A 293 -13.02 16.67 -4.99
C ALA A 293 -14.12 15.63 -4.79
N SER A 294 -14.27 14.71 -5.74
CA SER A 294 -15.16 13.55 -5.64
C SER A 294 -14.57 12.34 -6.33
N VAL A 295 -14.83 11.16 -5.77
CA VAL A 295 -14.47 9.86 -6.36
C VAL A 295 -15.73 9.11 -6.72
N ASP A 296 -15.82 8.71 -7.99
CA ASP A 296 -16.87 7.85 -8.50
C ASP A 296 -16.24 6.53 -8.96
N LEU A 297 -16.63 5.42 -8.33
CA LEU A 297 -16.17 4.08 -8.69
C LEU A 297 -17.24 3.37 -9.50
N TYR A 298 -16.82 2.43 -10.33
CA TYR A 298 -17.74 1.61 -11.09
C TYR A 298 -18.66 0.76 -10.18
N GLN A 299 -19.96 0.69 -10.49
CA GLN A 299 -20.94 0.05 -9.62
C GLN A 299 -20.68 -1.45 -9.42
N GLY A 300 -20.37 -2.20 -10.49
CA GLY A 300 -20.06 -3.63 -10.34
C GLY A 300 -18.67 -3.93 -9.76
N LEU A 301 -17.78 -2.93 -9.63
CA LEU A 301 -16.60 -3.05 -8.76
C LEU A 301 -17.04 -3.18 -7.29
N LEU A 302 -18.09 -2.44 -6.90
CA LEU A 302 -18.62 -2.43 -5.54
C LEU A 302 -19.52 -3.64 -5.26
N THR A 303 -20.27 -4.14 -6.24
CA THR A 303 -21.15 -5.31 -6.08
C THR A 303 -20.44 -6.66 -6.30
N GLY A 304 -19.18 -6.66 -6.72
CA GLY A 304 -18.39 -7.89 -6.92
C GLY A 304 -18.75 -8.68 -8.19
N GLU A 305 -19.56 -8.11 -9.10
CA GLU A 305 -19.97 -8.79 -10.33
C GLU A 305 -18.77 -9.05 -11.26
N GLU A 306 -18.75 -10.25 -11.87
CA GLU A 306 -17.74 -10.69 -12.85
C GLU A 306 -17.87 -9.96 -14.19
N ALA A 307 -17.72 -8.65 -14.20
CA ALA A 307 -17.48 -7.96 -15.45
C ALA A 307 -16.01 -8.14 -15.84
N SER A 308 -15.80 -8.76 -17.01
CA SER A 308 -14.47 -8.98 -17.58
C SER A 308 -13.67 -7.68 -17.60
N PRO A 309 -12.34 -7.70 -17.40
CA PRO A 309 -11.47 -6.51 -17.42
C PRO A 309 -11.70 -5.61 -18.65
N GLY A 310 -12.11 -6.18 -19.79
CA GLY A 310 -12.48 -5.46 -21.00
C GLY A 310 -13.88 -4.84 -21.04
N SER A 311 -14.79 -5.16 -20.12
CA SER A 311 -16.14 -4.60 -20.05
C SER A 311 -16.20 -3.23 -19.37
N TRP A 312 -15.19 -2.91 -18.55
CA TRP A 312 -15.10 -1.65 -17.79
C TRP A 312 -14.46 -0.51 -18.58
N GLY A 313 -13.87 -0.81 -19.75
CA GLY A 313 -13.18 0.19 -20.59
C GLY A 313 -12.83 -0.24 -22.02
N GLY A 314 -13.19 -1.45 -22.46
CA GLY A 314 -12.79 -2.00 -23.76
C GLY A 314 -13.90 -1.94 -24.81
N ARG A 315 -13.71 -1.06 -25.80
CA ARG A 315 -14.11 -1.09 -27.24
C ARG A 315 -15.47 -1.66 -27.74
N HIS A 316 -16.34 -2.23 -26.92
CA HIS A 316 -17.66 -2.70 -27.33
C HIS A 316 -18.75 -2.11 -26.43
N HIS A 317 -19.21 -0.90 -26.78
CA HIS A 317 -20.54 -0.44 -26.42
C HIS A 317 -21.25 0.01 -27.70
N GLU A 318 -21.81 -0.97 -28.40
CA GLU A 318 -22.96 -0.75 -29.27
C GLU A 318 -24.17 -0.45 -28.38
N SER A 319 -24.35 0.81 -28.01
CA SER A 319 -25.63 1.47 -27.64
C SER A 319 -25.32 2.86 -27.09
N GLY A 320 -25.93 3.91 -27.65
CA GLY A 320 -25.63 5.31 -27.37
C GLY A 320 -26.09 5.85 -26.00
N THR A 321 -25.84 5.15 -24.89
CA THR A 321 -26.42 5.45 -23.56
C THR A 321 -25.47 6.05 -22.51
N GLY A 322 -24.18 6.30 -22.82
CA GLY A 322 -23.25 7.00 -21.90
C GLY A 322 -22.16 6.11 -21.30
N SER A 323 -21.66 6.46 -20.11
CA SER A 323 -20.74 5.59 -19.35
C SER A 323 -21.48 4.37 -18.78
N ALA A 324 -20.72 3.36 -18.33
CA ALA A 324 -21.25 2.36 -17.40
C ALA A 324 -21.68 3.02 -16.07
N GLU A 325 -22.40 2.28 -15.23
CA GLU A 325 -22.90 2.78 -13.95
C GLU A 325 -21.74 3.02 -12.98
N LEU A 326 -21.67 4.24 -12.45
CA LEU A 326 -20.75 4.60 -11.38
C LEU A 326 -21.53 4.99 -10.14
N ARG A 327 -20.90 4.83 -8.98
CA ARG A 327 -21.39 5.30 -7.70
C ARG A 327 -20.41 6.25 -7.08
N ARG A 328 -20.93 7.37 -6.56
CA ARG A 328 -20.13 8.33 -5.80
C ARG A 328 -19.81 7.77 -4.42
N VAL A 329 -18.55 7.43 -4.19
CA VAL A 329 -18.10 6.80 -2.92
C VAL A 329 -17.48 7.80 -1.96
N ALA A 330 -16.96 8.92 -2.46
CA ALA A 330 -16.35 9.95 -1.63
C ALA A 330 -16.55 11.35 -2.21
N HIS A 331 -16.67 12.34 -1.32
CA HIS A 331 -16.69 13.77 -1.65
C HIS A 331 -16.04 14.58 -0.53
N ALA A 332 -15.25 15.59 -0.87
CA ALA A 332 -14.60 16.51 0.07
C ALA A 332 -14.62 17.94 -0.45
N SER A 333 -14.75 18.91 0.47
CA SER A 333 -14.75 20.35 0.18
C SER A 333 -14.03 21.13 1.28
N ALA A 334 -13.10 22.00 0.89
CA ALA A 334 -12.42 22.94 1.78
C ALA A 334 -13.23 24.23 2.03
N VAL A 335 -14.22 24.50 1.18
CA VAL A 335 -15.09 25.68 1.29
C VAL A 335 -16.32 25.25 2.07
N SER A 336 -16.23 25.39 3.39
CA SER A 336 -17.32 25.10 4.34
C SER A 336 -18.41 26.17 4.22
N ASP A 337 -19.29 26.03 3.22
CA ASP A 337 -20.69 26.51 3.15
C ASP A 337 -21.25 26.47 1.70
N ALA A 338 -21.16 25.32 1.04
CA ALA A 338 -21.97 25.05 -0.14
C ALA A 338 -22.73 23.74 0.07
N LEU A 339 -23.85 23.83 0.78
CA LEU A 339 -24.91 22.83 0.79
C LEU A 339 -25.19 22.31 -0.64
N PRO A 340 -25.48 21.01 -0.84
CA PRO A 340 -26.07 20.52 -2.06
C PRO A 340 -27.46 21.14 -2.21
N GLY A 341 -27.58 22.22 -2.98
CA GLY A 341 -28.85 22.95 -3.15
C GLY A 341 -28.74 24.41 -3.58
N VAL A 342 -27.56 25.04 -3.50
CA VAL A 342 -27.37 26.45 -3.92
C VAL A 342 -26.34 26.55 -5.05
N ILE A 343 -26.65 25.92 -6.19
CA ILE A 343 -26.12 26.33 -7.49
C ILE A 343 -27.27 27.02 -8.23
N PRO A 344 -27.42 28.35 -8.18
CA PRO A 344 -28.33 29.06 -9.08
C PRO A 344 -27.64 29.18 -10.44
N GLY A 345 -27.88 28.22 -11.35
CA GLY A 345 -27.20 28.21 -12.66
C GLY A 345 -27.84 27.37 -13.77
N ALA A 346 -28.53 26.27 -13.48
CA ALA A 346 -29.15 25.44 -14.52
C ALA A 346 -30.64 25.79 -14.73
N ARG A 347 -30.93 27.04 -15.12
CA ARG A 347 -32.18 27.41 -15.79
C ARG A 347 -31.84 28.20 -17.04
N THR A 348 -31.58 27.50 -18.14
CA THR A 348 -31.75 28.05 -19.48
C THR A 348 -33.12 27.63 -19.99
N GLY A 349 -33.96 28.62 -20.28
CA GLY A 349 -35.32 28.40 -20.77
C GLY A 349 -35.33 27.68 -22.12
N GLY A 350 -36.22 26.70 -22.21
CA GLY A 350 -36.52 25.95 -23.44
C GLY A 350 -37.39 24.75 -23.09
N THR A 351 -38.68 24.85 -23.37
CA THR A 351 -39.67 23.79 -23.21
C THR A 351 -39.31 22.54 -24.02
N ALA A 352 -39.05 21.40 -23.38
CA ALA A 352 -39.57 20.07 -23.74
C ALA A 352 -38.93 18.96 -22.89
N GLU A 353 -39.76 17.99 -22.53
CA GLU A 353 -39.57 16.83 -21.67
C GLU A 353 -38.51 15.83 -22.17
N ALA A 354 -37.60 15.40 -21.28
CA ALA A 354 -37.12 14.02 -21.12
C ALA A 354 -36.13 13.91 -19.95
N ASP A 355 -36.51 13.10 -18.96
CA ASP A 355 -35.78 12.46 -17.85
C ASP A 355 -34.27 12.76 -17.62
N GLY A 356 -33.91 13.17 -16.40
CA GLY A 356 -32.51 13.19 -15.91
C GLY A 356 -32.14 14.42 -15.08
N GLY A 357 -32.06 14.28 -13.75
CA GLY A 357 -31.71 15.34 -12.81
C GLY A 357 -30.34 16.00 -13.11
N THR A 358 -30.35 17.30 -13.36
CA THR A 358 -29.18 18.12 -13.71
C THR A 358 -28.51 18.75 -12.48
N GLY A 359 -28.33 17.95 -11.42
CA GLY A 359 -27.56 18.30 -10.22
C GLY A 359 -26.32 17.41 -10.06
N PRO A 360 -25.29 17.84 -9.31
CA PRO A 360 -24.16 16.96 -9.00
C PRO A 360 -24.66 15.73 -8.22
N PRO A 361 -24.15 14.51 -8.51
CA PRO A 361 -24.62 13.30 -7.84
C PRO A 361 -24.38 13.37 -6.33
N GLU A 362 -25.37 12.92 -5.54
CA GLU A 362 -25.25 12.82 -4.10
C GLU A 362 -24.32 11.66 -3.71
N LEU A 363 -23.69 11.76 -2.53
CA LEU A 363 -22.86 10.68 -1.99
C LEU A 363 -23.70 9.38 -1.89
N GLY A 364 -23.19 8.28 -2.44
CA GLY A 364 -23.88 6.99 -2.49
C GLY A 364 -24.85 6.80 -3.67
N SER A 365 -25.13 7.84 -4.45
CA SER A 365 -25.99 7.73 -5.65
C SER A 365 -25.27 7.01 -6.80
N VAL A 366 -26.04 6.24 -7.57
CA VAL A 366 -25.59 5.58 -8.82
C VAL A 366 -26.00 6.45 -10.01
N HIS A 367 -25.05 6.77 -10.89
CA HIS A 367 -25.26 7.65 -12.04
C HIS A 367 -24.46 7.19 -13.26
N ARG A 368 -24.78 7.78 -14.42
CA ARG A 368 -24.05 7.60 -15.68
C ARG A 368 -23.65 8.95 -16.24
N TYR A 369 -22.43 9.03 -16.76
CA TYR A 369 -21.94 10.22 -17.47
C TYR A 369 -22.44 10.21 -18.92
N PRO A 370 -22.96 11.35 -19.45
CA PRO A 370 -23.34 11.45 -20.86
C PRO A 370 -22.17 11.12 -21.78
N PHE A 371 -22.45 10.49 -22.92
CA PHE A 371 -21.41 9.95 -23.81
C PHE A 371 -20.35 10.97 -24.25
N HIS A 372 -20.75 12.23 -24.47
CA HIS A 372 -19.86 13.31 -24.90
C HIS A 372 -19.28 14.14 -23.74
N SER A 373 -19.60 13.81 -22.49
CA SER A 373 -19.04 14.51 -21.34
C SER A 373 -17.52 14.23 -21.21
N PRO A 374 -16.72 15.21 -20.76
CA PRO A 374 -15.28 14.98 -20.52
C PRO A 374 -15.02 13.84 -19.55
N CYS A 375 -15.89 13.63 -18.55
CA CYS A 375 -15.83 12.51 -17.62
C CYS A 375 -15.99 11.15 -18.31
N ALA A 376 -16.95 11.01 -19.22
CA ALA A 376 -17.12 9.79 -20.00
C ALA A 376 -15.96 9.57 -21.00
N VAL A 377 -15.39 10.65 -21.55
CA VAL A 377 -14.19 10.56 -22.39
C VAL A 377 -13.00 10.06 -21.58
N ALA A 378 -12.74 10.64 -20.41
CA ALA A 378 -11.66 10.23 -19.51
C ALA A 378 -11.74 8.76 -19.11
N LEU A 379 -12.94 8.28 -18.74
CA LEU A 379 -13.18 6.86 -18.42
C LEU A 379 -12.91 5.92 -19.60
N ARG A 380 -13.21 6.33 -20.84
CA ARG A 380 -12.98 5.50 -22.03
C ARG A 380 -11.55 5.54 -22.55
N THR A 381 -10.88 6.69 -22.44
CA THR A 381 -9.53 6.90 -22.98
C THR A 381 -8.45 6.55 -21.97
N GLY A 382 -8.78 6.50 -20.67
CA GLY A 382 -7.80 6.40 -19.59
C GLY A 382 -6.89 7.63 -19.49
N ARG A 383 -7.33 8.78 -20.02
CA ARG A 383 -6.56 10.04 -20.02
C ARG A 383 -7.29 11.15 -19.27
N VAL A 384 -6.51 12.08 -18.73
CA VAL A 384 -7.03 13.26 -18.01
C VAL A 384 -7.67 14.24 -18.99
N GLU A 385 -8.89 14.67 -18.67
CA GLU A 385 -9.65 15.65 -19.44
C GLU A 385 -9.97 16.90 -18.61
N ASP A 386 -9.98 18.07 -19.24
CA ASP A 386 -10.49 19.28 -18.62
C ASP A 386 -12.01 19.30 -18.69
N VAL A 387 -12.66 19.56 -17.56
CA VAL A 387 -14.09 19.82 -17.51
C VAL A 387 -14.28 21.33 -17.60
N PRO A 388 -14.99 21.85 -18.64
CA PRO A 388 -15.24 23.28 -18.75
C PRO A 388 -16.03 23.78 -17.54
N GLY A 389 -15.51 24.83 -16.87
CA GLY A 389 -16.23 25.48 -15.78
C GLY A 389 -17.44 26.27 -16.29
N ASP A 390 -18.49 26.35 -15.48
CA ASP A 390 -19.60 27.27 -15.74
C ASP A 390 -19.11 28.71 -15.53
N GLU A 391 -19.22 29.56 -16.55
CA GLU A 391 -18.80 30.98 -16.50
C GLU A 391 -19.46 31.73 -15.31
N ARG A 392 -20.64 31.27 -14.87
CA ARG A 392 -21.40 31.83 -13.74
C ARG A 392 -21.19 31.09 -12.41
N GLY A 393 -20.49 29.95 -12.41
CA GLY A 393 -20.27 29.11 -11.24
C GLY A 393 -19.15 29.59 -10.30
N PHE A 394 -19.09 28.98 -9.11
CA PHE A 394 -18.03 29.21 -8.11
C PHE A 394 -16.71 28.48 -8.45
N VAL A 395 -16.81 27.38 -9.21
CA VAL A 395 -15.70 26.59 -9.74
C VAL A 395 -15.25 27.15 -11.09
N HIS A 396 -13.95 27.30 -11.31
CA HIS A 396 -13.41 27.84 -12.58
C HIS A 396 -12.49 26.88 -13.33
N SER A 397 -12.02 25.80 -12.70
CA SER A 397 -11.13 24.82 -13.34
C SER A 397 -11.34 23.45 -12.68
N THR A 398 -11.65 22.43 -13.49
CA THR A 398 -11.89 21.06 -13.02
C THR A 398 -11.14 20.06 -13.90
N LEU A 399 -10.45 19.11 -13.27
CA LEU A 399 -9.83 17.96 -13.93
C LEU A 399 -10.67 16.71 -13.70
N ALA A 400 -10.99 15.99 -14.76
CA ALA A 400 -11.51 14.63 -14.71
C ALA A 400 -10.35 13.66 -14.93
N VAL A 401 -9.99 12.92 -13.88
CA VAL A 401 -8.81 12.05 -13.86
C VAL A 401 -9.27 10.60 -13.71
N PRO A 402 -9.02 9.74 -14.70
CA PRO A 402 -9.37 8.32 -14.59
C PRO A 402 -8.42 7.62 -13.62
N MET A 403 -8.97 6.72 -12.82
CA MET A 403 -8.23 5.90 -11.88
C MET A 403 -7.88 4.59 -12.58
N VAL A 404 -6.61 4.42 -12.97
CA VAL A 404 -6.15 3.30 -13.79
C VAL A 404 -5.16 2.44 -13.00
N ALA A 405 -5.44 1.13 -12.91
CA ALA A 405 -4.56 0.13 -12.33
C ALA A 405 -4.49 -1.10 -13.26
N HIS A 406 -3.29 -1.62 -13.54
CA HIS A 406 -3.09 -2.79 -14.40
C HIS A 406 -3.86 -2.74 -15.74
N ASP A 407 -3.84 -1.59 -16.43
CA ASP A 407 -4.60 -1.31 -17.67
C ASP A 407 -6.13 -1.34 -17.55
N ILE A 408 -6.66 -1.34 -16.32
CA ILE A 408 -8.09 -1.31 -16.01
C ILE A 408 -8.45 0.05 -15.37
N VAL A 409 -9.49 0.69 -15.90
CA VAL A 409 -10.08 1.88 -15.27
C VAL A 409 -11.04 1.42 -14.17
N VAL A 410 -10.72 1.71 -12.91
CA VAL A 410 -11.56 1.35 -11.75
C VAL A 410 -12.61 2.41 -11.41
N GLY A 411 -12.40 3.64 -11.88
CA GLY A 411 -13.30 4.77 -11.63
C GLY A 411 -12.72 6.10 -12.11
N LEU A 412 -13.29 7.19 -11.61
CA LEU A 412 -12.94 8.57 -11.94
C LEU A 412 -12.82 9.40 -10.65
N VAL A 413 -11.79 10.23 -10.57
CA VAL A 413 -11.70 11.31 -9.58
C VAL A 413 -11.82 12.67 -10.27
N GLN A 414 -12.62 13.55 -9.69
CA GLN A 414 -12.75 14.94 -10.14
C GLN A 414 -12.07 15.86 -9.14
N PHE A 415 -11.14 16.70 -9.60
CA PHE A 415 -10.51 17.75 -8.79
C PHE A 415 -10.94 19.12 -9.29
N SER A 416 -11.41 20.00 -8.40
CA SER A 416 -11.95 21.31 -8.78
C SER A 416 -11.33 22.44 -7.96
N ARG A 417 -11.04 23.57 -8.62
CA ARG A 417 -10.57 24.82 -8.02
C ARG A 417 -11.60 25.94 -8.18
N THR A 418 -11.73 26.76 -7.14
CA THR A 418 -12.72 27.84 -6.98
C THR A 418 -12.15 29.20 -7.35
N LYS A 419 -13.02 30.17 -7.65
CA LYS A 419 -12.62 31.53 -8.06
C LYS A 419 -11.74 32.16 -6.98
N GLY A 420 -10.43 32.26 -7.25
CA GLY A 420 -9.41 32.72 -6.30
C GLY A 420 -8.11 31.90 -6.38
N SER A 421 -8.21 30.66 -6.86
CA SER A 421 -7.08 29.76 -7.09
C SER A 421 -6.54 29.85 -8.53
N GLU A 422 -5.28 29.46 -8.77
CA GLU A 422 -4.72 29.40 -10.12
C GLU A 422 -5.33 28.19 -10.89
N PRO A 423 -5.69 28.35 -12.19
CA PRO A 423 -6.21 27.24 -13.00
C PRO A 423 -5.22 26.07 -13.03
N PHE A 424 -5.74 24.85 -13.20
CA PHE A 424 -4.89 23.67 -13.34
C PHE A 424 -4.00 23.77 -14.59
N GLY A 425 -2.69 23.57 -14.41
CA GLY A 425 -1.72 23.51 -15.50
C GLY A 425 -1.25 22.09 -15.81
N GLU A 426 -0.35 21.95 -16.78
CA GLU A 426 0.18 20.63 -17.20
C GLU A 426 0.88 19.87 -16.05
N ARG A 427 1.59 20.60 -15.18
CA ARG A 427 2.24 20.01 -14.00
C ARG A 427 1.21 19.50 -12.97
N ASP A 428 0.07 20.17 -12.84
CA ASP A 428 -1.00 19.73 -11.96
C ASP A 428 -1.66 18.45 -12.50
N ARG A 429 -1.82 18.34 -13.83
CA ARG A 429 -2.35 17.12 -14.48
C ARG A 429 -1.47 15.90 -14.20
N ALA A 430 -0.15 16.05 -14.30
CA ALA A 430 0.78 14.98 -13.96
C ALA A 430 0.67 14.56 -12.49
N LEU A 431 0.60 15.51 -11.56
CA LEU A 431 0.42 15.22 -10.13
C LEU A 431 -0.93 14.53 -9.84
N ALA A 432 -2.01 15.02 -10.44
CA ALA A 432 -3.35 14.44 -10.28
C ALA A 432 -3.40 12.99 -10.79
N THR A 433 -2.73 12.72 -11.92
CA THR A 433 -2.61 11.38 -12.50
C THR A 433 -1.87 10.44 -11.55
N GLU A 434 -0.76 10.88 -10.96
CA GLU A 434 0.01 10.09 -9.98
C GLU A 434 -0.79 9.80 -8.70
N LEU A 435 -1.53 10.78 -8.17
CA LEU A 435 -2.42 10.58 -7.02
C LEU A 435 -3.54 9.58 -7.33
N ALA A 436 -4.18 9.72 -8.50
CA ALA A 436 -5.24 8.82 -8.94
C ALA A 436 -4.74 7.40 -9.20
N ALA A 437 -3.55 7.24 -9.81
CA ALA A 437 -2.94 5.94 -10.08
C ALA A 437 -2.63 5.16 -8.79
N ARG A 438 -2.13 5.84 -7.75
CA ARG A 438 -1.85 5.21 -6.44
C ARG A 438 -3.13 4.69 -5.78
N ALA A 439 -4.15 5.54 -5.71
CA ALA A 439 -5.44 5.12 -5.18
C ALA A 439 -6.06 4.00 -6.03
N ALA A 440 -5.92 4.05 -7.35
CA ALA A 440 -6.39 2.99 -8.25
C ALA A 440 -5.74 1.64 -7.94
N VAL A 441 -4.41 1.59 -7.73
CA VAL A 441 -3.70 0.35 -7.39
C VAL A 441 -4.16 -0.20 -6.05
N CYS A 442 -4.32 0.64 -5.02
CA CYS A 442 -4.83 0.20 -3.72
C CYS A 442 -6.27 -0.34 -3.81
N ILE A 443 -7.12 0.32 -4.60
CA ILE A 443 -8.51 -0.11 -4.86
C ILE A 443 -8.54 -1.44 -5.62
N ASP A 444 -7.70 -1.61 -6.64
CA ASP A 444 -7.62 -2.86 -7.40
C ASP A 444 -7.06 -4.01 -6.55
N ASN A 445 -6.04 -3.75 -5.73
CA ASN A 445 -5.52 -4.73 -4.77
C ASN A 445 -6.58 -5.15 -3.75
N ALA A 446 -7.32 -4.19 -3.18
CA ALA A 446 -8.42 -4.47 -2.26
C ALA A 446 -9.51 -5.33 -2.92
N ARG A 447 -9.84 -5.07 -4.19
CA ARG A 447 -10.78 -5.86 -4.99
C ARG A 447 -10.29 -7.29 -5.24
N LEU A 448 -9.03 -7.45 -5.66
CA LEU A 448 -8.44 -8.77 -5.91
C LEU A 448 -8.42 -9.63 -4.65
N TYR A 449 -8.00 -9.04 -3.54
CA TYR A 449 -7.97 -9.68 -2.23
C TYR A 449 -9.36 -10.14 -1.78
N ARG A 450 -10.37 -9.27 -1.89
CA ARG A 450 -11.76 -9.60 -1.53
C ARG A 450 -12.30 -10.78 -2.35
N ARG A 451 -11.99 -10.82 -3.65
CA ARG A 451 -12.42 -11.90 -4.56
C ARG A 451 -11.76 -13.23 -4.23
N GLU A 452 -10.47 -13.21 -3.94
CA GLU A 452 -9.75 -14.42 -3.52
C GLU A 452 -10.33 -14.98 -2.22
N HIS A 453 -10.59 -14.11 -1.26
CA HIS A 453 -11.18 -14.48 0.03
C HIS A 453 -12.60 -15.06 -0.10
N GLU A 454 -13.47 -14.46 -0.90
CA GLU A 454 -14.84 -14.96 -1.08
C GLU A 454 -14.87 -16.35 -1.72
N ARG A 455 -13.97 -16.61 -2.70
CA ARG A 455 -13.84 -17.92 -3.36
C ARG A 455 -13.32 -18.98 -2.41
N ALA A 456 -12.32 -18.64 -1.60
CA ALA A 456 -11.77 -19.47 -0.55
C ALA A 456 -12.88 -19.91 0.44
N LEU A 457 -13.68 -18.97 0.94
CA LEU A 457 -14.78 -19.25 1.86
C LEU A 457 -15.89 -20.12 1.25
N ILE A 458 -16.26 -19.89 0.00
CA ILE A 458 -17.27 -20.72 -0.70
C ILE A 458 -16.76 -22.15 -0.84
N LEU A 459 -15.50 -22.34 -1.26
CA LEU A 459 -14.89 -23.66 -1.36
C LEU A 459 -14.87 -24.35 0.01
N GLN A 460 -14.41 -23.68 1.05
CA GLN A 460 -14.35 -24.21 2.41
C GLN A 460 -15.72 -24.66 2.92
N ARG A 461 -16.76 -23.82 2.78
CA ARG A 461 -18.13 -24.19 3.17
C ARG A 461 -18.69 -25.36 2.38
N SER A 462 -18.29 -25.51 1.12
CA SER A 462 -18.70 -26.66 0.30
C SER A 462 -17.99 -27.96 0.67
N LEU A 463 -16.82 -27.86 1.32
CA LEU A 463 -16.00 -29.00 1.73
C LEU A 463 -16.31 -29.50 3.14
N LEU A 464 -17.11 -28.79 3.94
CA LEU A 464 -17.60 -29.24 5.25
C LEU A 464 -18.99 -29.91 5.15
N PRO A 465 -19.38 -30.78 6.09
CA PRO A 465 -20.71 -31.40 6.07
C PRO A 465 -21.83 -30.34 6.15
N PRO A 466 -22.87 -30.41 5.31
CA PRO A 466 -24.00 -29.50 5.41
C PRO A 466 -24.93 -29.90 6.57
N GLY A 467 -25.20 -28.96 7.47
CA GLY A 467 -26.17 -29.11 8.57
C GLY A 467 -25.63 -29.84 9.82
N ASP A 468 -26.51 -30.01 10.81
CA ASP A 468 -26.19 -30.75 12.04
C ASP A 468 -26.36 -32.26 11.80
N PRO A 469 -25.30 -33.07 11.96
CA PRO A 469 -25.38 -34.49 11.68
C PRO A 469 -26.21 -35.23 12.73
N GLU A 470 -27.20 -36.01 12.29
CA GLU A 470 -27.97 -36.91 13.15
C GLU A 470 -27.33 -38.31 13.22
N ALA A 471 -27.28 -38.90 14.41
CA ALA A 471 -26.73 -40.24 14.62
C ALA A 471 -27.49 -41.00 15.71
N ALA A 472 -27.69 -42.30 15.51
CA ALA A 472 -28.43 -43.14 16.44
C ALA A 472 -27.73 -43.23 17.80
N GLY A 473 -28.45 -42.92 18.88
CA GLY A 473 -27.93 -42.99 20.25
C GLY A 473 -26.83 -41.96 20.56
N LEU A 474 -26.70 -40.90 19.75
CA LEU A 474 -25.84 -39.75 20.00
C LEU A 474 -26.62 -38.45 19.79
N ASP A 475 -26.34 -37.46 20.62
CA ASP A 475 -26.70 -36.06 20.39
C ASP A 475 -25.41 -35.32 20.03
N ILE A 476 -25.37 -34.64 18.89
CA ILE A 476 -24.12 -34.15 18.27
C ILE A 476 -24.21 -32.64 18.05
N ALA A 477 -23.14 -31.94 18.40
CA ALA A 477 -22.92 -30.55 18.03
C ALA A 477 -21.52 -30.39 17.44
N CYS A 478 -21.43 -29.67 16.32
CA CYS A 478 -20.16 -29.38 15.66
C CYS A 478 -19.93 -27.88 15.57
N ARG A 479 -18.67 -27.46 15.67
CA ARG A 479 -18.22 -26.08 15.49
C ARG A 479 -17.00 -26.05 14.60
N TYR A 480 -17.01 -25.10 13.69
CA TYR A 480 -15.86 -24.79 12.86
C TYR A 480 -15.61 -23.28 12.90
N LEU A 481 -14.43 -22.86 13.36
CA LEU A 481 -14.02 -21.46 13.36
C LEU A 481 -12.72 -21.32 12.58
N PRO A 482 -12.68 -20.47 11.53
CA PRO A 482 -11.46 -20.27 10.77
C PRO A 482 -10.44 -19.43 11.56
N GLY A 483 -9.17 -19.82 11.49
CA GLY A 483 -8.07 -19.22 12.26
C GLY A 483 -7.67 -17.81 11.83
N ASN A 484 -8.10 -17.32 10.65
CA ASN A 484 -7.86 -15.94 10.27
C ASN A 484 -8.97 -15.39 9.36
N THR A 485 -9.42 -14.16 9.64
CA THR A 485 -10.32 -13.41 8.74
C THR A 485 -9.61 -12.95 7.46
N ALA A 486 -8.27 -12.96 7.46
CA ALA A 486 -7.43 -12.62 6.33
C ALA A 486 -6.97 -13.86 5.53
N THR A 487 -7.80 -14.28 4.58
CA THR A 487 -7.42 -15.01 3.33
C THR A 487 -7.00 -16.48 3.28
N GLU A 488 -6.93 -17.27 4.36
CA GLU A 488 -6.51 -18.67 4.21
C GLU A 488 -7.64 -19.66 4.53
N VAL A 489 -7.85 -20.62 3.62
CA VAL A 489 -8.75 -21.76 3.84
C VAL A 489 -8.03 -22.76 4.75
N GLY A 490 -8.77 -23.30 5.71
CA GLY A 490 -8.21 -24.23 6.67
C GLY A 490 -7.96 -25.65 6.19
N GLY A 491 -7.01 -26.29 6.89
CA GLY A 491 -6.69 -27.71 6.78
C GLY A 491 -7.62 -28.61 7.60
N ASP A 492 -8.23 -28.05 8.65
CA ASP A 492 -9.11 -28.76 9.60
C ASP A 492 -10.41 -29.27 8.98
N TRP A 493 -10.81 -30.47 9.39
CA TRP A 493 -12.14 -31.02 9.08
C TRP A 493 -12.67 -31.93 10.16
N PHE A 494 -13.98 -32.13 10.11
CA PHE A 494 -14.66 -33.19 10.84
C PHE A 494 -15.70 -33.86 9.94
N ASP A 495 -16.07 -35.09 10.26
CA ASP A 495 -17.23 -35.77 9.65
C ASP A 495 -17.91 -36.69 10.65
N VAL A 496 -19.21 -36.90 10.45
CA VAL A 496 -20.04 -37.85 11.18
C VAL A 496 -20.70 -38.74 10.15
N ILE A 497 -20.31 -40.01 10.15
CA ILE A 497 -20.68 -40.96 9.11
C ILE A 497 -21.49 -42.07 9.75
N GLU A 498 -22.73 -42.24 9.30
CA GLU A 498 -23.54 -43.39 9.68
C GLU A 498 -22.97 -44.67 9.06
N LEU A 499 -22.77 -45.66 9.91
CA LEU A 499 -22.28 -46.98 9.55
C LEU A 499 -23.41 -48.01 9.66
N PRO A 500 -23.27 -49.16 8.98
CA PRO A 500 -24.23 -50.23 9.13
C PRO A 500 -24.43 -50.70 10.58
N GLY A 501 -25.67 -51.01 10.94
CA GLY A 501 -26.04 -51.42 12.30
C GLY A 501 -26.31 -50.25 13.25
N HIS A 502 -26.70 -49.08 12.73
CA HIS A 502 -26.89 -47.85 13.50
C HIS A 502 -25.63 -47.37 14.23
N ARG A 503 -24.46 -47.83 13.80
CA ARG A 503 -23.18 -47.38 14.37
C ARG A 503 -22.80 -46.04 13.75
N THR A 504 -21.90 -45.31 14.40
CA THR A 504 -21.49 -43.99 13.92
C THR A 504 -19.99 -43.86 13.96
N ALA A 505 -19.40 -43.47 12.83
CA ALA A 505 -18.02 -43.03 12.75
C ALA A 505 -17.95 -41.53 13.01
N LEU A 506 -17.08 -41.12 13.95
CA LEU A 506 -16.75 -39.74 14.27
C LEU A 506 -15.31 -39.50 13.86
N VAL A 507 -15.07 -38.43 13.12
CA VAL A 507 -13.77 -38.14 12.51
C VAL A 507 -13.43 -36.68 12.73
N VAL A 508 -12.20 -36.42 13.17
CA VAL A 508 -11.59 -35.09 13.16
C VAL A 508 -10.17 -35.23 12.64
N GLY A 509 -9.74 -34.29 11.82
CA GLY A 509 -8.36 -34.26 11.34
C GLY A 509 -7.93 -32.86 10.94
N ASP A 510 -6.63 -32.72 10.75
CA ASP A 510 -5.97 -31.50 10.31
C ASP A 510 -4.91 -31.84 9.26
N VAL A 511 -4.86 -31.06 8.17
CA VAL A 511 -3.85 -31.16 7.13
C VAL A 511 -2.81 -30.09 7.38
N MET A 512 -1.55 -30.51 7.59
CA MET A 512 -0.45 -29.58 7.82
C MET A 512 -0.32 -28.56 6.69
N GLY A 513 -0.29 -27.28 7.09
CA GLY A 513 -0.20 -26.14 6.18
C GLY A 513 -1.53 -25.41 6.06
N ARG A 514 -1.56 -24.36 5.23
CA ARG A 514 -2.72 -23.47 5.13
C ARG A 514 -2.98 -23.03 3.70
N GLY A 515 -4.20 -22.56 3.45
CA GLY A 515 -4.62 -22.04 2.16
C GLY A 515 -5.18 -23.11 1.22
N LEU A 516 -5.36 -22.74 -0.06
CA LEU A 516 -6.12 -23.53 -1.03
C LEU A 516 -5.64 -24.98 -1.20
N ARG A 517 -4.32 -25.24 -1.08
CA ARG A 517 -3.76 -26.59 -1.22
C ARG A 517 -4.14 -27.51 -0.06
N ALA A 518 -4.04 -27.02 1.18
CA ALA A 518 -4.44 -27.78 2.37
C ALA A 518 -5.94 -28.12 2.30
N ALA A 519 -6.76 -27.17 1.85
CA ALA A 519 -8.20 -27.37 1.64
C ALA A 519 -8.51 -28.48 0.62
N VAL A 520 -7.77 -28.55 -0.48
CA VAL A 520 -7.96 -29.60 -1.50
C VAL A 520 -7.60 -30.96 -0.93
N ALA A 521 -6.44 -31.08 -0.26
CA ALA A 521 -6.02 -32.32 0.37
C ALA A 521 -7.01 -32.77 1.47
N MET A 522 -7.51 -31.83 2.28
CA MET A 522 -8.56 -32.07 3.26
C MET A 522 -9.82 -32.64 2.59
N GLY A 523 -10.29 -32.02 1.49
CA GLY A 523 -11.47 -32.49 0.76
C GLY A 523 -11.31 -33.91 0.20
N GLU A 524 -10.12 -34.24 -0.30
CA GLU A 524 -9.78 -35.58 -0.78
C GLU A 524 -9.71 -36.60 0.36
N LEU A 525 -9.05 -36.28 1.47
CA LEU A 525 -8.97 -37.13 2.66
C LEU A 525 -10.35 -37.38 3.27
N ARG A 526 -11.16 -36.34 3.43
CA ARG A 526 -12.54 -36.45 3.92
C ARG A 526 -13.38 -37.37 3.03
N THR A 527 -13.29 -37.20 1.71
CA THR A 527 -14.01 -38.06 0.74
C THR A 527 -13.51 -39.51 0.81
N ALA A 528 -12.20 -39.71 0.96
CA ALA A 528 -11.61 -41.03 1.12
C ALA A 528 -12.09 -41.71 2.41
N VAL A 529 -12.06 -41.01 3.55
CA VAL A 529 -12.58 -41.53 4.84
C VAL A 529 -14.03 -41.95 4.72
N ARG A 530 -14.89 -41.10 4.15
CA ARG A 530 -16.31 -41.43 3.96
C ARG A 530 -16.50 -42.68 3.09
N THR A 531 -15.70 -42.85 2.05
CA THR A 531 -15.75 -44.03 1.18
C THR A 531 -15.27 -45.29 1.90
N LEU A 532 -14.18 -45.18 2.67
CA LEU A 532 -13.62 -46.29 3.45
C LEU A 532 -14.53 -46.71 4.61
N ALA A 533 -15.17 -45.75 5.28
CA ALA A 533 -16.14 -45.97 6.34
C ALA A 533 -17.34 -46.80 5.86
N LEU A 534 -17.85 -46.52 4.64
CA LEU A 534 -18.94 -47.29 4.03
C LEU A 534 -18.58 -48.75 3.71
N LEU A 535 -17.29 -49.10 3.68
CA LEU A 535 -16.84 -50.49 3.55
C LEU A 535 -16.89 -51.25 4.89
N ASP A 536 -17.26 -50.57 5.98
CA ASP A 536 -17.40 -51.11 7.33
C ASP A 536 -16.11 -51.81 7.83
N LEU A 537 -14.97 -51.14 7.57
CA LEU A 537 -13.63 -51.54 8.04
C LEU A 537 -13.44 -51.13 9.51
N GLU A 538 -12.51 -51.81 10.18
CA GLU A 538 -12.13 -51.44 11.55
C GLU A 538 -11.31 -50.12 11.55
N PRO A 539 -11.36 -49.30 12.62
CA PRO A 539 -10.73 -47.99 12.69
C PRO A 539 -9.26 -47.93 12.24
N ALA A 540 -8.42 -48.89 12.64
CA ALA A 540 -7.02 -48.91 12.24
C ALA A 540 -6.85 -49.21 10.75
N GLU A 541 -7.69 -50.07 10.17
CA GLU A 541 -7.67 -50.36 8.73
C GLU A 541 -8.08 -49.13 7.91
N VAL A 542 -9.05 -48.35 8.39
CA VAL A 542 -9.43 -47.06 7.77
C VAL A 542 -8.25 -46.10 7.76
N LEU A 543 -7.57 -45.91 8.89
CA LEU A 543 -6.41 -45.01 8.97
C LEU A 543 -5.23 -45.52 8.13
N SER A 544 -4.98 -46.83 8.07
CA SER A 544 -3.94 -47.40 7.19
C SER A 544 -4.24 -47.16 5.72
N ALA A 545 -5.51 -47.32 5.29
CA ALA A 545 -5.90 -47.01 3.92
C ALA A 545 -5.85 -45.50 3.64
N LEU A 546 -6.15 -44.66 4.63
CA LEU A 546 -6.06 -43.21 4.52
C LEU A 546 -4.60 -42.73 4.42
N ASP A 547 -3.66 -43.37 5.14
CA ASP A 547 -2.21 -43.09 5.02
C ASP A 547 -1.71 -43.38 3.59
N GLU A 548 -2.17 -44.46 2.96
CA GLU A 548 -1.89 -44.75 1.55
C GLU A 548 -2.40 -43.64 0.62
N VAL A 549 -3.62 -43.14 0.87
CA VAL A 549 -4.20 -42.04 0.10
C VAL A 549 -3.38 -40.76 0.28
N ALA A 550 -3.08 -40.37 1.52
CA ALA A 550 -2.29 -39.17 1.85
C ALA A 550 -0.90 -39.19 1.18
N ARG A 551 -0.23 -40.34 1.16
CA ARG A 551 1.05 -40.51 0.44
C ARG A 551 0.92 -40.31 -1.07
N GLY A 552 -0.21 -40.70 -1.66
CA GLY A 552 -0.51 -40.46 -3.07
C GLY A 552 -0.69 -38.98 -3.42
N LEU A 553 -1.13 -38.15 -2.46
CA LEU A 553 -1.35 -36.71 -2.66
C LEU A 553 -0.03 -35.93 -2.82
N GLY A 554 1.05 -36.38 -2.17
CA GLY A 554 2.37 -35.74 -2.19
C GLY A 554 3.19 -35.92 -3.47
N THR A 555 2.68 -36.66 -4.46
CA THR A 555 3.35 -36.85 -5.76
C THR A 555 2.75 -35.95 -6.85
N PRO A 556 3.47 -34.92 -7.34
CA PRO A 556 2.98 -34.11 -8.44
C PRO A 556 3.14 -34.87 -9.76
N GLY A 557 2.03 -35.26 -10.36
CA GLY A 557 2.00 -35.73 -11.75
C GLY A 557 1.18 -36.99 -11.94
N GLY A 558 -0.07 -36.82 -12.38
CA GLY A 558 -0.72 -37.82 -13.19
C GLY A 558 0.16 -38.16 -14.39
N GLY A 559 0.61 -39.41 -14.44
CA GLY A 559 1.46 -39.93 -15.51
C GLY A 559 1.56 -41.44 -15.35
N GLU A 560 0.65 -42.13 -16.03
CA GLU A 560 0.75 -43.51 -16.51
C GLU A 560 1.69 -44.45 -15.72
N ARG A 561 1.11 -45.30 -14.87
CA ARG A 561 1.72 -46.62 -14.60
C ARG A 561 1.70 -47.42 -15.90
N SER A 562 2.71 -47.21 -16.76
CA SER A 562 3.01 -48.15 -17.83
C SER A 562 3.86 -49.27 -17.24
N ASP A 563 3.22 -50.39 -16.94
CA ASP A 563 3.90 -51.68 -16.84
C ASP A 563 4.61 -51.95 -18.18
N GLY A 564 5.94 -51.99 -18.15
CA GLY A 564 6.77 -52.16 -19.35
C GLY A 564 8.08 -52.89 -19.06
N PHE A 565 8.04 -54.21 -19.21
CA PHE A 565 9.22 -55.07 -19.39
C PHE A 565 10.11 -54.55 -20.55
N GLY A 566 11.43 -54.40 -20.34
CA GLY A 566 12.37 -54.21 -21.46
C GLY A 566 13.78 -53.75 -21.07
N ALA A 567 14.76 -54.59 -21.39
CA ALA A 567 16.19 -54.43 -21.13
C ALA A 567 16.91 -53.31 -21.92
N GLY A 568 18.05 -52.86 -21.38
CA GLY A 568 19.27 -52.65 -22.19
C GLY A 568 19.80 -51.22 -22.35
N GLY A 569 20.87 -50.92 -21.60
CA GLY A 569 22.11 -50.24 -22.03
C GLY A 569 22.10 -48.97 -22.89
N GLY A 570 22.76 -47.91 -22.38
CA GLY A 570 23.29 -46.84 -23.23
C GLY A 570 23.70 -45.58 -22.45
N ALA A 571 25.01 -45.36 -22.31
CA ALA A 571 25.58 -44.17 -21.71
C ALA A 571 25.44 -42.93 -22.60
N GLN A 572 25.14 -41.76 -22.03
CA GLN A 572 25.50 -40.47 -22.63
C GLN A 572 25.68 -39.34 -21.60
N TRP A 573 26.58 -38.43 -21.94
CA TRP A 573 27.36 -37.48 -21.11
C TRP A 573 26.59 -36.38 -20.34
N PRO A 574 27.21 -35.80 -19.29
CA PRO A 574 26.63 -34.71 -18.51
C PRO A 574 26.89 -33.33 -19.15
N SER A 575 25.83 -32.58 -19.46
CA SER A 575 25.93 -31.16 -19.80
C SER A 575 25.84 -30.29 -18.54
N ARG A 576 26.89 -29.48 -18.34
CA ARG A 576 27.00 -28.49 -17.26
C ARG A 576 26.09 -27.30 -17.52
N ALA A 577 25.00 -27.21 -16.78
CA ALA A 577 24.28 -25.96 -16.47
C ALA A 577 23.45 -26.14 -15.19
N ALA A 578 24.12 -26.44 -14.07
CA ALA A 578 23.48 -26.56 -12.77
C ALA A 578 24.23 -25.72 -11.73
N HIS A 579 23.86 -24.43 -11.66
CA HIS A 579 24.11 -23.57 -10.51
C HIS A 579 23.16 -22.37 -10.55
N LYS A 580 21.88 -22.60 -10.20
CA LYS A 580 20.96 -21.66 -9.53
C LYS A 580 19.50 -22.19 -9.56
N SER A 581 19.27 -23.26 -8.80
CA SER A 581 17.95 -23.67 -8.30
C SER A 581 18.16 -24.92 -7.46
N ARG A 582 18.59 -24.73 -6.21
CA ARG A 582 18.84 -25.84 -5.28
C ARG A 582 18.29 -25.49 -3.89
N GLU A 583 17.06 -24.96 -3.88
CA GLU A 583 16.31 -24.67 -2.65
C GLU A 583 14.77 -24.65 -2.80
N ALA A 584 14.21 -25.16 -3.92
CA ALA A 584 12.75 -25.30 -4.08
C ALA A 584 12.44 -26.47 -5.02
N ASP A 585 12.41 -27.68 -4.46
CA ASP A 585 11.67 -28.87 -4.94
C ASP A 585 12.14 -30.06 -4.08
N LEU A 586 11.88 -29.97 -2.77
CA LEU A 586 11.50 -31.18 -2.05
C LEU A 586 10.01 -31.32 -2.33
N SER A 587 9.62 -32.40 -2.99
CA SER A 587 8.24 -32.86 -3.09
C SER A 587 7.56 -32.70 -1.72
N GLU A 588 6.68 -31.71 -1.58
CA GLU A 588 5.92 -31.48 -0.35
C GLU A 588 5.02 -32.71 -0.13
N VAL A 589 5.45 -33.60 0.75
CA VAL A 589 4.61 -34.68 1.27
C VAL A 589 3.50 -34.01 2.05
N TYR A 590 2.25 -34.20 1.64
CA TYR A 590 1.11 -33.79 2.47
C TYR A 590 1.10 -34.67 3.72
N LEU A 591 1.24 -34.03 4.87
CA LEU A 591 1.11 -34.65 6.16
C LEU A 591 -0.21 -34.22 6.78
N ALA A 592 -0.93 -35.15 7.36
CA ALA A 592 -2.19 -34.86 8.04
C ALA A 592 -2.29 -35.67 9.33
N THR A 593 -2.91 -35.09 10.34
CA THR A 593 -3.29 -35.80 11.56
C THR A 593 -4.77 -36.17 11.49
N CYS A 594 -5.15 -37.31 12.07
CA CYS A 594 -6.55 -37.74 12.07
C CYS A 594 -6.85 -38.66 13.25
N VAL A 595 -7.97 -38.44 13.89
CA VAL A 595 -8.56 -39.39 14.84
C VAL A 595 -9.87 -39.94 14.26
N TYR A 596 -10.03 -41.25 14.33
CA TYR A 596 -11.20 -41.95 13.83
C TYR A 596 -11.78 -42.82 14.94
N ALA A 597 -13.06 -42.63 15.24
CA ALA A 597 -13.77 -43.32 16.30
C ALA A 597 -15.05 -43.98 15.77
N VAL A 598 -15.33 -45.23 16.17
CA VAL A 598 -16.58 -45.93 15.83
C VAL A 598 -17.37 -46.21 17.09
N TYR A 599 -18.57 -45.65 17.18
CA TYR A 599 -19.50 -45.84 18.29
C TYR A 599 -20.57 -46.88 17.95
N ASP A 600 -20.75 -47.87 18.84
CA ASP A 600 -21.88 -48.81 18.84
C ASP A 600 -22.93 -48.39 19.87
N PRO A 601 -24.12 -47.92 19.44
CA PRO A 601 -25.14 -47.42 20.37
C PRO A 601 -25.82 -48.51 21.19
N VAL A 602 -25.67 -49.79 20.82
CA VAL A 602 -26.24 -50.92 21.56
C VAL A 602 -25.38 -51.27 22.75
N THR A 603 -24.06 -51.36 22.54
CA THR A 603 -23.10 -51.69 23.60
C THR A 603 -22.55 -50.46 24.30
N ARG A 604 -22.77 -49.26 23.75
CA ARG A 604 -22.16 -47.98 24.14
C ARG A 604 -20.63 -48.04 24.16
N ARG A 605 -20.06 -48.86 23.27
CA ARG A 605 -18.61 -48.98 23.10
C ARG A 605 -18.16 -48.09 21.95
N CYS A 606 -17.05 -47.40 22.17
CA CYS A 606 -16.41 -46.58 21.17
C CYS A 606 -14.99 -47.10 20.94
N THR A 607 -14.68 -47.45 19.69
CA THR A 607 -13.36 -47.91 19.26
C THR A 607 -12.63 -46.79 18.56
N PHE A 608 -11.45 -46.42 19.06
CA PHE A 608 -10.64 -45.31 18.56
C PHE A 608 -9.38 -45.82 17.87
N ALA A 609 -8.95 -45.13 16.82
CA ALA A 609 -7.59 -45.17 16.29
C ALA A 609 -7.10 -43.74 16.05
N ASN A 610 -5.81 -43.49 16.25
CA ASN A 610 -5.22 -42.15 16.20
C ASN A 610 -3.96 -42.13 15.30
N ALA A 611 -3.97 -41.27 14.28
CA ALA A 611 -2.85 -40.98 13.39
C ALA A 611 -2.23 -39.62 13.74
N GLY A 612 -1.48 -39.56 14.84
CA GLY A 612 -0.72 -38.38 15.25
C GLY A 612 -1.54 -37.16 15.68
N HIS A 613 -2.84 -37.33 15.90
CA HIS A 613 -3.77 -36.27 16.31
C HIS A 613 -3.87 -36.15 17.85
N LEU A 614 -4.49 -35.08 18.32
CA LEU A 614 -4.72 -34.87 19.75
C LEU A 614 -5.68 -35.93 20.33
N PRO A 615 -5.47 -36.36 21.59
CA PRO A 615 -6.30 -37.38 22.21
C PRO A 615 -7.72 -36.88 22.48
N PRO A 616 -8.76 -37.70 22.20
CA PRO A 616 -10.15 -37.37 22.52
C PRO A 616 -10.34 -37.08 24.00
N VAL A 617 -11.30 -36.21 24.34
CA VAL A 617 -11.68 -35.95 25.74
C VAL A 617 -13.04 -36.59 26.03
N VAL A 618 -13.13 -37.30 27.15
CA VAL A 618 -14.40 -37.84 27.68
C VAL A 618 -14.71 -37.18 29.02
N ALA A 619 -15.92 -36.64 29.17
CA ALA A 619 -16.44 -36.11 30.42
C ALA A 619 -17.67 -36.92 30.84
N GLU A 620 -17.51 -37.76 31.86
CA GLU A 620 -18.63 -38.53 32.40
C GLU A 620 -19.43 -37.70 33.43
N PRO A 621 -20.74 -37.93 33.58
CA PRO A 621 -21.55 -37.18 34.53
C PRO A 621 -21.02 -37.34 35.97
N GLY A 622 -20.57 -36.23 36.57
CA GLY A 622 -20.07 -36.18 37.94
C GLY A 622 -18.61 -36.59 38.13
N GLU A 623 -17.88 -36.86 37.03
CA GLU A 623 -16.44 -37.14 37.04
C GLU A 623 -15.69 -36.05 36.25
N PRO A 624 -14.42 -35.73 36.60
CA PRO A 624 -13.65 -34.77 35.83
C PRO A 624 -13.37 -35.28 34.42
N ALA A 625 -13.31 -34.39 33.44
CA ALA A 625 -12.98 -34.76 32.07
C ALA A 625 -11.56 -35.37 31.97
N THR A 626 -11.45 -36.47 31.21
CA THR A 626 -10.22 -37.24 31.02
C THR A 626 -9.87 -37.36 29.54
N LEU A 627 -8.58 -37.29 29.23
CA LEU A 627 -8.06 -37.61 27.91
C LEU A 627 -8.09 -39.14 27.73
N VAL A 628 -8.60 -39.61 26.60
CA VAL A 628 -8.60 -41.05 26.26
C VAL A 628 -7.18 -41.45 25.87
N ASP A 629 -6.66 -42.48 26.53
CA ASP A 629 -5.33 -43.04 26.27
C ASP A 629 -5.36 -43.90 24.99
N VAL A 630 -5.29 -43.22 23.83
CA VAL A 630 -5.17 -43.85 22.51
C VAL A 630 -3.71 -43.75 22.06
N PRO A 631 -3.00 -44.87 21.80
CA PRO A 631 -1.62 -44.85 21.32
C PRO A 631 -1.50 -43.95 20.08
N PRO A 632 -0.64 -42.91 20.12
CA PRO A 632 -0.48 -42.03 18.98
C PRO A 632 0.29 -42.75 17.87
N GLY A 633 -0.37 -42.98 16.73
CA GLY A 633 0.30 -43.38 15.50
C GLY A 633 1.07 -42.23 14.86
N MET A 634 1.81 -42.52 13.79
CA MET A 634 2.43 -41.47 12.98
C MET A 634 1.37 -40.67 12.21
N PRO A 635 1.59 -39.38 11.91
CA PRO A 635 0.74 -38.64 11.00
C PRO A 635 0.61 -39.34 9.64
N LEU A 636 -0.57 -39.21 9.03
CA LEU A 636 -0.86 -39.71 7.70
C LEU A 636 0.11 -39.08 6.69
N GLY A 637 0.58 -39.86 5.73
CA GLY A 637 1.54 -39.40 4.72
C GLY A 637 3.00 -39.72 5.07
N VAL A 638 3.31 -39.99 6.34
CA VAL A 638 4.68 -40.36 6.77
C VAL A 638 4.98 -41.82 6.40
N GLY A 639 3.99 -42.70 6.50
CA GLY A 639 4.18 -44.16 6.51
C GLY A 639 4.80 -44.65 7.83
N GLY A 640 4.51 -45.90 8.21
CA GLY A 640 4.99 -46.44 9.48
C GLY A 640 4.39 -47.77 9.90
N GLU A 641 4.49 -48.06 11.20
CA GLU A 641 3.85 -49.21 11.85
C GLU A 641 2.31 -49.12 11.73
N PRO A 642 1.58 -50.26 11.82
CA PRO A 642 0.13 -50.27 11.82
C PRO A 642 -0.45 -49.43 12.97
N PHE A 643 -1.58 -48.76 12.72
CA PHE A 643 -2.31 -48.06 13.77
C PHE A 643 -2.91 -49.05 14.78
N GLU A 644 -2.94 -48.67 16.05
CA GLU A 644 -3.54 -49.47 17.13
C GLU A 644 -4.96 -48.98 17.45
N GLU A 645 -5.77 -49.90 17.98
CA GLU A 645 -7.17 -49.64 18.35
C GLU A 645 -7.36 -49.74 19.86
N VAL A 646 -8.13 -48.80 20.42
CA VAL A 646 -8.54 -48.82 21.83
C VAL A 646 -10.06 -48.80 21.91
N GLU A 647 -10.62 -49.76 22.64
CA GLU A 647 -12.06 -49.84 22.90
C GLU A 647 -12.38 -49.32 24.29
N VAL A 648 -13.29 -48.34 24.36
CA VAL A 648 -13.76 -47.71 25.61
C VAL A 648 -15.27 -47.87 25.73
N GLU A 649 -15.76 -48.29 26.89
CA GLU A 649 -17.19 -48.29 27.21
C GLU A 649 -17.57 -46.94 27.80
N LEU A 650 -18.54 -46.26 27.18
CA LEU A 650 -18.99 -44.93 27.59
C LEU A 650 -20.33 -45.03 28.34
N LYS A 651 -20.42 -44.35 29.48
CA LYS A 651 -21.68 -44.23 30.23
C LYS A 651 -22.67 -43.36 29.46
N GLU A 652 -23.96 -43.63 29.65
CA GLU A 652 -25.02 -42.75 29.17
C GLU A 652 -24.92 -41.38 29.88
N GLY A 653 -25.10 -40.31 29.10
CA GLY A 653 -24.91 -38.93 29.51
C GLY A 653 -23.48 -38.40 29.38
N SER A 654 -22.48 -39.26 29.11
CA SER A 654 -21.10 -38.82 28.90
C SER A 654 -20.98 -37.94 27.66
N LEU A 655 -20.08 -36.94 27.72
CA LEU A 655 -19.66 -36.16 26.57
C LEU A 655 -18.36 -36.73 26.02
N LEU A 656 -18.29 -36.90 24.71
CA LEU A 656 -17.09 -37.19 23.94
C LEU A 656 -16.78 -35.97 23.07
N ALA A 657 -15.55 -35.45 23.15
CA ALA A 657 -15.09 -34.34 22.33
C ALA A 657 -13.86 -34.73 21.51
N LEU A 658 -13.92 -34.45 20.22
CA LEU A 658 -12.83 -34.54 19.24
C LEU A 658 -12.57 -33.13 18.73
N TYR A 659 -11.31 -32.72 18.65
CA TYR A 659 -10.95 -31.33 18.42
C TYR A 659 -9.56 -31.22 17.78
N THR A 660 -9.34 -30.14 17.05
CA THR A 660 -8.04 -29.79 16.48
C THR A 660 -7.21 -28.93 17.43
N ASP A 661 -5.93 -28.77 17.14
CA ASP A 661 -4.97 -28.05 17.98
C ASP A 661 -5.28 -26.56 18.11
N GLY A 662 -5.84 -25.92 17.08
CA GLY A 662 -6.25 -24.51 17.15
C GLY A 662 -7.25 -24.19 18.27
N LEU A 663 -7.92 -25.19 18.86
CA LEU A 663 -8.77 -25.00 20.04
C LEU A 663 -7.98 -24.79 21.33
N VAL A 664 -6.83 -25.47 21.46
CA VAL A 664 -6.08 -25.62 22.72
C VAL A 664 -4.65 -25.06 22.64
N GLU A 665 -4.15 -24.78 21.45
CA GLU A 665 -2.83 -24.20 21.21
C GLU A 665 -2.96 -22.77 20.69
N SER A 666 -2.19 -21.86 21.29
CA SER A 666 -2.04 -20.49 20.80
C SER A 666 -0.62 -20.00 21.07
N ARG A 667 -0.19 -18.91 20.40
CA ARG A 667 1.15 -18.35 20.63
C ARG A 667 1.43 -17.98 22.08
N ASP A 668 0.39 -17.57 22.80
CA ASP A 668 0.50 -17.06 24.16
C ASP A 668 0.21 -18.15 25.21
N HIS A 669 -0.38 -19.29 24.84
CA HIS A 669 -0.75 -20.38 25.74
C HIS A 669 -0.25 -21.74 25.23
N PRO A 670 0.62 -22.44 25.98
CA PRO A 670 1.11 -23.76 25.60
C PRO A 670 -0.02 -24.80 25.64
N LEU A 671 0.12 -25.83 24.80
CA LEU A 671 -0.85 -26.92 24.62
C LEU A 671 -1.37 -27.52 25.94
N ASP A 672 -0.49 -27.79 26.91
CA ASP A 672 -0.86 -28.39 28.20
C ASP A 672 -1.83 -27.50 29.00
N GLU A 673 -1.62 -26.18 29.00
CA GLU A 673 -2.50 -25.24 29.70
C GLU A 673 -3.87 -25.14 29.00
N GLY A 674 -3.89 -25.15 27.67
CA GLY A 674 -5.12 -25.16 26.89
C GLY A 674 -5.93 -26.45 27.06
N LEU A 675 -5.27 -27.61 27.11
CA LEU A 675 -5.90 -28.90 27.39
C LEU A 675 -6.54 -28.94 28.78
N ASP A 676 -5.85 -28.42 29.80
CA ASP A 676 -6.41 -28.36 31.15
C ASP A 676 -7.58 -27.37 31.25
N ALA A 677 -7.52 -26.23 30.56
CA ALA A 677 -8.63 -25.30 30.45
C ALA A 677 -9.84 -25.91 29.72
N PHE A 678 -9.60 -26.65 28.63
CA PHE A 678 -10.64 -27.34 27.88
C PHE A 678 -11.35 -28.41 28.74
N ARG A 679 -10.58 -29.21 29.48
CA ARG A 679 -11.13 -30.20 30.42
C ARG A 679 -11.97 -29.56 31.52
N GLN A 680 -11.58 -28.38 32.01
CA GLN A 680 -12.36 -27.63 32.99
C GLN A 680 -13.65 -27.06 32.40
N ALA A 681 -13.63 -26.60 31.15
CA ALA A 681 -14.82 -26.10 30.46
C ALA A 681 -15.88 -27.20 30.23
N LEU A 682 -15.47 -28.47 30.15
CA LEU A 682 -16.36 -29.63 30.02
C LEU A 682 -16.92 -30.16 31.36
N ALA A 683 -16.69 -29.47 32.48
CA ALA A 683 -17.04 -29.97 33.82
C ALA A 683 -18.55 -30.08 34.11
N GLU A 684 -19.41 -29.39 33.35
CA GLU A 684 -20.88 -29.45 33.49
C GLU A 684 -21.54 -30.14 32.27
N PRO A 685 -21.42 -31.48 32.15
CA PRO A 685 -21.89 -32.15 30.96
C PRO A 685 -23.41 -32.08 30.78
N SER A 686 -24.22 -31.74 31.77
CA SER A 686 -25.70 -31.79 31.69
C SER A 686 -26.38 -30.64 30.94
N GLN A 687 -25.65 -29.59 30.54
CA GLN A 687 -26.21 -28.47 29.77
C GLN A 687 -26.51 -28.87 28.31
N PRO A 688 -27.37 -28.15 27.57
CA PRO A 688 -27.54 -28.36 26.13
C PRO A 688 -26.19 -28.30 25.41
N LEU A 689 -25.96 -29.19 24.44
CA LEU A 689 -24.66 -29.34 23.77
C LEU A 689 -24.19 -28.03 23.10
N GLU A 690 -25.12 -27.27 22.52
CA GLU A 690 -24.87 -25.95 21.93
C GLU A 690 -24.27 -24.95 22.93
N ASP A 691 -24.84 -24.91 24.14
CA ASP A 691 -24.38 -24.01 25.21
C ASP A 691 -22.99 -24.43 25.72
N VAL A 692 -22.71 -25.74 25.76
CA VAL A 692 -21.38 -26.26 26.12
C VAL A 692 -20.35 -25.91 25.04
N CYS A 693 -20.68 -26.05 23.75
CA CYS A 693 -19.82 -25.62 22.64
C CYS A 693 -19.47 -24.13 22.77
N ASP A 694 -20.48 -23.28 22.96
CA ASP A 694 -20.29 -21.84 23.05
C ASP A 694 -19.50 -21.44 24.30
N HIS A 695 -19.72 -22.14 25.43
CA HIS A 695 -18.94 -21.95 26.66
C HIS A 695 -17.47 -22.33 26.47
N VAL A 696 -17.18 -23.46 25.83
CA VAL A 696 -15.80 -23.89 25.51
C VAL A 696 -15.09 -22.84 24.66
N LEU A 697 -15.71 -22.43 23.54
CA LEU A 697 -15.13 -21.45 22.62
C LEU A 697 -14.90 -20.08 23.27
N THR A 698 -15.81 -19.66 24.16
CA THR A 698 -15.67 -18.39 24.89
C THR A 698 -14.58 -18.45 25.95
N THR A 699 -14.44 -19.60 26.63
CA THR A 699 -13.48 -19.78 27.74
C THR A 699 -12.05 -19.88 27.24
N LEU A 700 -11.82 -20.51 26.09
CA LEU A 700 -10.50 -20.67 25.48
C LEU A 700 -10.04 -19.44 24.66
N ASP A 701 -10.83 -18.36 24.65
CA ASP A 701 -10.59 -17.10 23.92
C ASP A 701 -10.08 -17.29 22.48
N THR A 702 -10.81 -18.11 21.71
CA THR A 702 -10.48 -18.50 20.33
C THR A 702 -10.45 -17.32 19.33
N ARG A 703 -10.76 -16.10 19.77
CA ARG A 703 -10.73 -14.87 18.96
C ARG A 703 -9.33 -14.39 18.61
N HIS A 704 -8.30 -14.99 19.19
CA HIS A 704 -6.89 -14.79 18.86
C HIS A 704 -6.23 -15.99 18.17
N GLY A 705 -7.00 -17.04 17.85
CA GLY A 705 -6.48 -18.23 17.15
C GLY A 705 -5.83 -17.83 15.83
N GLU A 706 -4.66 -18.40 15.51
CA GLU A 706 -4.01 -18.24 14.21
C GLU A 706 -4.33 -19.40 13.26
N ASP A 707 -4.73 -20.54 13.81
CA ASP A 707 -5.09 -21.78 13.13
C ASP A 707 -6.58 -22.07 13.26
N ASP A 708 -7.10 -22.90 12.36
CA ASP A 708 -8.51 -23.25 12.34
C ASP A 708 -8.89 -24.10 13.56
N ILE A 709 -10.19 -24.10 13.85
CA ILE A 709 -10.75 -24.86 14.95
C ILE A 709 -11.85 -25.73 14.37
N ALA A 710 -11.70 -27.04 14.47
CA ALA A 710 -12.79 -27.99 14.37
C ALA A 710 -13.04 -28.61 15.74
N LEU A 711 -14.29 -28.54 16.21
CA LEU A 711 -14.75 -29.16 17.45
C LEU A 711 -16.00 -29.99 17.14
N LEU A 712 -15.91 -31.30 17.38
CA LEU A 712 -17.01 -32.24 17.31
C LEU A 712 -17.29 -32.74 18.72
N MET A 713 -18.50 -32.46 19.22
CA MET A 713 -18.98 -32.95 20.50
C MET A 713 -20.15 -33.91 20.32
N ALA A 714 -20.10 -35.04 21.02
CA ALA A 714 -21.12 -36.07 21.01
C ALA A 714 -21.51 -36.47 22.44
N ARG A 715 -22.79 -36.36 22.76
CA ARG A 715 -23.38 -36.85 24.01
C ARG A 715 -23.89 -38.25 23.82
N ILE A 716 -23.43 -39.15 24.67
CA ILE A 716 -23.76 -40.57 24.64
C ILE A 716 -25.17 -40.78 25.20
N GLN A 717 -26.09 -41.28 24.37
CA GLN A 717 -27.44 -41.67 24.82
C GLN A 717 -27.63 -43.19 24.74
N GLY A 718 -27.09 -43.82 23.69
CA GLY A 718 -27.33 -45.22 23.37
C GLY A 718 -28.73 -45.44 22.76
N LEU A 719 -28.96 -46.63 22.20
CA LEU A 719 -30.29 -47.03 21.76
C LEU A 719 -31.14 -47.41 22.96
N ALA A 720 -32.39 -46.97 22.96
CA ALA A 720 -33.33 -47.31 24.02
C ALA A 720 -33.46 -48.85 24.13
N PRO A 721 -33.47 -49.45 25.34
CA PRO A 721 -33.53 -50.91 25.49
C PRO A 721 -34.76 -51.55 24.86
N ASN A 722 -35.84 -50.79 24.73
CA ASN A 722 -37.07 -51.23 24.07
C ASN A 722 -37.00 -51.14 22.54
N ALA A 723 -35.91 -50.64 21.95
CA ALA A 723 -35.63 -50.59 20.52
C ALA A 723 -34.59 -51.64 20.07
N VAL A 724 -34.14 -52.49 20.99
CA VAL A 724 -33.13 -53.53 20.74
C VAL A 724 -33.67 -54.91 21.13
N GLY A 725 -33.59 -55.85 20.20
CA GLY A 725 -33.66 -57.29 20.47
C GLY A 725 -32.28 -57.90 20.31
N ASP A 726 -31.73 -58.57 21.32
CA ASP A 726 -30.40 -59.20 21.27
C ASP A 726 -30.46 -60.59 21.91
N TRP A 727 -30.24 -61.64 21.10
CA TRP A 727 -30.36 -63.02 21.52
C TRP A 727 -29.16 -63.85 21.09
N ARG A 728 -28.74 -64.77 21.96
CA ARG A 728 -27.77 -65.82 21.65
C ARG A 728 -28.49 -67.12 21.34
N LEU A 729 -28.10 -67.76 20.25
CA LEU A 729 -28.70 -68.97 19.72
C LEU A 729 -27.62 -70.06 19.63
N PRO A 730 -27.88 -71.26 20.19
CA PRO A 730 -26.96 -72.39 20.01
C PRO A 730 -26.92 -72.82 18.55
N ARG A 731 -25.84 -73.47 18.14
CA ARG A 731 -25.63 -73.88 16.74
C ARG A 731 -26.36 -75.19 16.40
N GLU A 732 -27.69 -75.13 16.34
CA GLU A 732 -28.55 -76.29 16.10
C GLU A 732 -29.66 -75.97 15.08
N LEU A 733 -30.21 -76.97 14.38
CA LEU A 733 -31.23 -76.77 13.35
C LEU A 733 -32.49 -76.05 13.87
N ARG A 734 -32.89 -76.29 15.12
CA ARG A 734 -34.04 -75.63 15.77
C ARG A 734 -33.84 -74.13 16.01
N SER A 735 -32.60 -73.65 15.95
CA SER A 735 -32.28 -72.23 16.16
C SER A 735 -32.77 -71.34 15.02
N VAL A 736 -32.91 -71.88 13.79
CA VAL A 736 -33.49 -71.13 12.66
C VAL A 736 -34.96 -70.83 12.92
N SER A 737 -35.75 -71.82 13.35
CA SER A 737 -37.16 -71.59 13.71
C SER A 737 -37.30 -70.69 14.92
N ARG A 738 -36.40 -70.82 15.91
CA ARG A 738 -36.39 -69.97 17.10
C ARG A 738 -36.07 -68.51 16.76
N ALA A 739 -35.13 -68.28 15.84
CA ALA A 739 -34.79 -66.94 15.37
C ALA A 739 -35.99 -66.23 14.73
N ARG A 740 -36.75 -66.93 13.88
CA ARG A 740 -37.99 -66.38 13.28
C ARG A 740 -39.02 -66.01 14.34
N GLU A 741 -39.26 -66.92 15.30
CA GLU A 741 -40.21 -66.68 16.40
C GLU A 741 -39.82 -65.45 17.23
N LEU A 742 -38.53 -65.32 17.58
CA LEU A 742 -38.00 -64.16 18.30
C LEU A 742 -38.18 -62.86 17.50
N ALA A 743 -37.88 -62.89 16.19
CA ALA A 743 -38.07 -61.75 15.31
C ALA A 743 -39.54 -61.33 15.24
N ARG A 744 -40.46 -62.26 14.98
CA ARG A 744 -41.91 -61.99 14.94
C ARG A 744 -42.41 -61.38 16.24
N VAL A 745 -42.07 -61.98 17.39
CA VAL A 745 -42.49 -61.47 18.70
C VAL A 745 -41.97 -60.05 18.92
N GLN A 746 -40.71 -59.77 18.55
CA GLN A 746 -40.13 -58.44 18.72
C GLN A 746 -40.75 -57.40 17.79
N LEU A 747 -40.95 -57.73 16.51
CA LEU A 747 -41.55 -56.81 15.53
C LEU A 747 -43.01 -56.48 15.89
N THR A 748 -43.81 -57.46 16.28
CA THR A 748 -45.18 -57.21 16.76
C THR A 748 -45.17 -56.38 18.05
N ALA A 749 -44.21 -56.59 18.96
CA ALA A 749 -44.06 -55.74 20.14
C ALA A 749 -43.68 -54.29 19.80
N TRP A 750 -43.02 -54.07 18.67
CA TRP A 750 -42.71 -52.74 18.12
C TRP A 750 -43.81 -52.13 17.25
N GLY A 751 -44.89 -52.87 16.99
CA GLY A 751 -45.97 -52.45 16.10
C GLY A 751 -45.59 -52.49 14.61
N LEU A 752 -44.58 -53.28 14.24
CA LEU A 752 -44.07 -53.42 12.87
C LEU A 752 -44.63 -54.68 12.18
N ASP A 753 -45.93 -54.91 12.30
CA ASP A 753 -46.57 -56.15 11.80
C ASP A 753 -46.41 -56.33 10.28
N GLU A 754 -46.35 -55.24 9.51
CA GLU A 754 -46.16 -55.25 8.07
C GLU A 754 -44.78 -55.79 7.64
N LEU A 755 -43.76 -55.66 8.50
CA LEU A 755 -42.40 -56.11 8.21
C LEU A 755 -42.14 -57.55 8.68
N VAL A 756 -43.08 -58.19 9.38
CA VAL A 756 -42.88 -59.49 10.03
C VAL A 756 -42.50 -60.58 9.02
N ASP A 757 -43.29 -60.75 7.96
CA ASP A 757 -43.09 -61.85 7.02
C ASP A 757 -41.78 -61.70 6.24
N THR A 758 -41.45 -60.48 5.81
CA THR A 758 -40.18 -60.16 5.16
C THR A 758 -38.99 -60.40 6.10
N THR A 759 -39.08 -59.89 7.34
CA THR A 759 -38.00 -60.03 8.33
C THR A 759 -37.78 -61.49 8.70
N GLU A 760 -38.84 -62.28 8.92
CA GLU A 760 -38.71 -63.71 9.22
C GLU A 760 -38.02 -64.47 8.10
N LEU A 761 -38.36 -64.19 6.83
CA LEU A 761 -37.72 -64.80 5.68
C LEU A 761 -36.23 -64.47 5.66
N LEU A 762 -35.87 -63.20 5.79
CA LEU A 762 -34.46 -62.77 5.73
C LEU A 762 -33.65 -63.27 6.94
N VAL A 763 -34.20 -63.19 8.16
CA VAL A 763 -33.59 -63.77 9.37
C VAL A 763 -33.35 -65.27 9.18
N SER A 764 -34.31 -66.00 8.60
CA SER A 764 -34.17 -67.42 8.31
C SER A 764 -32.99 -67.70 7.39
N GLU A 765 -32.79 -66.89 6.35
CA GLU A 765 -31.66 -67.04 5.42
C GLU A 765 -30.31 -66.72 6.10
N LEU A 766 -30.21 -65.61 6.85
CA LEU A 766 -28.95 -65.25 7.52
C LEU A 766 -28.56 -66.26 8.61
N VAL A 767 -29.51 -66.66 9.46
CA VAL A 767 -29.25 -67.64 10.54
C VAL A 767 -28.95 -69.02 9.96
N THR A 768 -29.60 -69.41 8.85
CA THR A 768 -29.26 -70.66 8.13
C THR A 768 -27.85 -70.59 7.56
N ASN A 769 -27.44 -69.46 6.99
CA ASN A 769 -26.07 -69.27 6.50
C ASN A 769 -25.04 -69.34 7.65
N ALA A 770 -25.30 -68.66 8.77
CA ALA A 770 -24.46 -68.75 9.95
C ALA A 770 -24.36 -70.20 10.47
N LEU A 771 -25.48 -70.94 10.49
CA LEU A 771 -25.52 -72.34 10.91
C LEU A 771 -24.77 -73.30 9.96
N ARG A 772 -24.78 -73.05 8.65
CA ARG A 772 -24.13 -73.92 7.66
C ARG A 772 -22.65 -73.59 7.43
N TYR A 773 -22.32 -72.30 7.41
CA TYR A 773 -21.02 -71.80 6.93
C TYR A 773 -20.28 -70.94 7.97
N GLY A 774 -20.90 -70.61 9.09
CA GLY A 774 -20.26 -69.92 10.20
C GLY A 774 -19.59 -70.86 11.20
N GLU A 775 -19.13 -70.32 12.33
CA GLU A 775 -18.55 -71.09 13.45
C GLU A 775 -19.11 -70.59 14.80
N GLY A 776 -19.01 -71.39 15.85
CA GLY A 776 -19.41 -70.99 17.21
C GLY A 776 -20.92 -70.76 17.42
N GLU A 777 -21.24 -70.01 18.48
CA GLU A 777 -22.61 -69.56 18.77
C GLU A 777 -23.06 -68.48 17.78
N ILE A 778 -24.37 -68.42 17.52
CA ILE A 778 -24.98 -67.43 16.63
C ILE A 778 -25.61 -66.35 17.49
N ARG A 779 -25.34 -65.07 17.21
CA ARG A 779 -26.02 -63.95 17.87
C ARG A 779 -26.94 -63.26 16.86
N LEU A 780 -28.22 -63.14 17.19
CA LEU A 780 -29.20 -62.40 16.41
C LEU A 780 -29.50 -61.09 17.12
N ARG A 781 -29.39 -59.97 16.40
CA ARG A 781 -29.82 -58.65 16.87
C ARG A 781 -30.83 -58.04 15.91
N LEU A 782 -31.84 -57.40 16.46
CA LEU A 782 -32.77 -56.52 15.76
C LEU A 782 -32.68 -55.14 16.41
N LEU A 783 -32.50 -54.11 15.59
CA LEU A 783 -32.31 -52.72 16.03
C LEU A 783 -33.35 -51.84 15.34
N ARG A 784 -34.10 -51.07 16.12
CA ARG A 784 -35.13 -50.15 15.62
C ARG A 784 -34.74 -48.71 15.92
N ASP A 785 -34.42 -47.96 14.89
CA ASP A 785 -34.22 -46.51 14.95
C ASP A 785 -34.96 -45.85 13.77
N ARG A 786 -34.24 -45.21 12.83
CA ARG A 786 -34.82 -44.72 11.56
C ARG A 786 -35.15 -45.85 10.57
N THR A 787 -34.43 -46.96 10.68
CA THR A 787 -34.67 -48.20 9.93
C THR A 787 -34.62 -49.40 10.87
N LEU A 788 -35.17 -50.52 10.40
CA LEU A 788 -35.05 -51.81 11.07
C LEU A 788 -33.80 -52.52 10.56
N VAL A 789 -32.78 -52.66 11.40
CA VAL A 789 -31.57 -53.42 11.07
C VAL A 789 -31.59 -54.77 11.76
N CYS A 790 -31.30 -55.82 11.01
CA CYS A 790 -31.07 -57.15 11.54
C CYS A 790 -29.60 -57.54 11.36
N GLU A 791 -28.94 -57.93 12.45
CA GLU A 791 -27.57 -58.44 12.44
C GLU A 791 -27.52 -59.89 12.90
N VAL A 792 -26.77 -60.72 12.19
CA VAL A 792 -26.46 -62.11 12.57
C VAL A 792 -24.95 -62.26 12.64
N TRP A 793 -24.44 -62.45 13.85
CA TRP A 793 -23.02 -62.69 14.10
C TRP A 793 -22.73 -64.17 14.32
N ASP A 794 -21.57 -64.61 13.83
CA ASP A 794 -20.97 -65.91 14.12
C ASP A 794 -19.43 -65.79 14.24
N ALA A 795 -18.78 -66.79 14.84
CA ALA A 795 -17.34 -66.76 15.10
C ALA A 795 -16.47 -67.05 13.86
N GLY A 796 -17.07 -67.31 12.70
CA GLY A 796 -16.34 -67.62 11.47
C GLY A 796 -15.74 -66.38 10.80
N LEU A 797 -14.51 -66.48 10.30
CA LEU A 797 -13.78 -65.35 9.70
C LEU A 797 -13.99 -65.20 8.18
N VAL A 798 -14.59 -66.20 7.53
CA VAL A 798 -14.83 -66.20 6.07
C VAL A 798 -16.07 -65.39 5.73
N GLN A 799 -15.87 -64.28 5.01
CA GLN A 799 -16.97 -63.41 4.56
C GLN A 799 -17.91 -64.13 3.56
N PRO A 800 -19.22 -63.89 3.64
CA PRO A 800 -20.18 -64.45 2.71
C PRO A 800 -19.93 -63.92 1.28
N ARG A 801 -20.11 -64.78 0.28
CA ARG A 801 -20.03 -64.37 -1.13
C ARG A 801 -21.39 -64.58 -1.81
N ARG A 802 -21.89 -63.52 -2.45
CA ARG A 802 -23.06 -63.64 -3.33
C ARG A 802 -22.70 -64.56 -4.50
N ARG A 803 -23.49 -65.61 -4.70
CA ARG A 803 -23.37 -66.52 -5.84
C ARG A 803 -24.57 -66.31 -6.75
N ARG A 804 -24.38 -66.42 -8.07
CA ARG A 804 -25.49 -66.62 -9.01
C ARG A 804 -25.77 -68.12 -9.04
N ALA A 805 -26.87 -68.53 -8.41
CA ALA A 805 -27.35 -69.90 -8.48
C ALA A 805 -27.79 -70.20 -9.92
N ARG A 806 -27.43 -71.37 -10.45
CA ARG A 806 -27.96 -71.90 -11.71
C ARG A 806 -29.35 -72.50 -11.48
N ASP A 807 -30.13 -72.67 -12.53
CA ASP A 807 -31.50 -73.21 -12.45
C ASP A 807 -31.55 -74.58 -11.75
N THR A 808 -30.46 -75.36 -11.81
CA THR A 808 -30.33 -76.69 -11.20
C THR A 808 -29.75 -76.70 -9.77
N ASP A 809 -29.35 -75.55 -9.22
CA ASP A 809 -28.72 -75.50 -7.90
C ASP A 809 -29.78 -75.55 -6.78
N GLU A 810 -29.63 -76.48 -5.84
CA GLU A 810 -30.51 -76.62 -4.66
C GLU A 810 -30.22 -75.57 -3.55
N GLY A 811 -29.25 -74.68 -3.75
CA GLY A 811 -28.85 -73.68 -2.76
C GLY A 811 -28.10 -72.49 -3.37
N GLY A 812 -27.75 -71.50 -2.54
CA GLY A 812 -27.00 -70.31 -2.96
C GLY A 812 -27.84 -69.09 -3.34
N ARG A 813 -29.18 -69.15 -3.19
CA ARG A 813 -30.11 -68.04 -3.45
C ARG A 813 -30.36 -67.13 -2.24
N GLY A 814 -30.01 -67.55 -1.02
CA GLY A 814 -30.34 -66.83 0.21
C GLY A 814 -29.87 -65.38 0.25
N LEU A 815 -28.58 -65.11 0.00
CA LEU A 815 -28.06 -63.73 -0.05
C LEU A 815 -28.59 -62.92 -1.24
N GLN A 816 -29.06 -63.60 -2.30
CA GLN A 816 -29.73 -62.92 -3.41
C GLN A 816 -31.13 -62.46 -3.01
N LEU A 817 -31.86 -63.25 -2.21
CA LEU A 817 -33.15 -62.84 -1.62
C LEU A 817 -32.97 -61.68 -0.65
N VAL A 818 -31.96 -61.76 0.23
CA VAL A 818 -31.60 -60.64 1.14
C VAL A 818 -31.36 -59.38 0.33
N GLY A 819 -30.51 -59.43 -0.70
CA GLY A 819 -30.23 -58.24 -1.51
C GLY A 819 -31.36 -57.74 -2.42
N LEU A 820 -32.49 -58.45 -2.53
CA LEU A 820 -33.66 -58.00 -3.28
C LEU A 820 -34.73 -57.41 -2.36
N LEU A 821 -34.87 -57.94 -1.14
CA LEU A 821 -35.93 -57.58 -0.21
C LEU A 821 -35.48 -56.59 0.88
N SER A 822 -34.18 -56.31 0.98
CA SER A 822 -33.64 -55.30 1.88
C SER A 822 -33.30 -54.00 1.15
N ALA A 823 -33.37 -52.88 1.87
CA ALA A 823 -32.90 -51.59 1.37
C ALA A 823 -31.37 -51.59 1.23
N ALA A 824 -30.69 -52.17 2.21
CA ALA A 824 -29.25 -52.40 2.19
C ALA A 824 -28.92 -53.72 2.91
N TRP A 825 -27.80 -54.34 2.54
CA TRP A 825 -27.25 -55.48 3.26
C TRP A 825 -25.74 -55.52 3.08
N GLY A 826 -25.06 -56.17 4.02
CA GLY A 826 -23.61 -56.28 4.00
C GLY A 826 -23.08 -57.31 4.98
N SER A 827 -21.75 -57.31 5.11
CA SER A 827 -21.07 -58.17 6.07
C SER A 827 -19.82 -57.48 6.62
N ARG A 828 -19.72 -57.42 7.94
CA ARG A 828 -18.62 -56.84 8.70
C ARG A 828 -17.72 -57.93 9.27
N ARG A 829 -16.41 -57.72 9.21
CA ARG A 829 -15.46 -58.52 10.00
C ARG A 829 -15.33 -57.90 11.37
N THR A 830 -15.20 -58.75 12.37
CA THR A 830 -14.85 -58.35 13.74
C THR A 830 -13.59 -59.12 14.13
N PRO A 831 -12.83 -58.70 15.15
CA PRO A 831 -11.64 -59.43 15.58
C PRO A 831 -11.89 -60.89 15.99
N ARG A 832 -13.15 -61.23 16.31
CA ARG A 832 -13.55 -62.55 16.83
C ARG A 832 -14.56 -63.29 15.95
N GLY A 833 -14.87 -62.79 14.76
CA GLY A 833 -15.92 -63.39 13.91
C GLY A 833 -16.38 -62.45 12.81
N LYS A 834 -17.62 -62.62 12.37
CA LYS A 834 -18.24 -61.75 11.36
C LYS A 834 -19.70 -61.48 11.70
N THR A 835 -20.19 -60.34 11.26
CA THR A 835 -21.61 -59.99 11.31
C THR A 835 -22.13 -59.87 9.88
N VAL A 836 -23.21 -60.57 9.55
CA VAL A 836 -23.96 -60.35 8.31
C VAL A 836 -25.24 -59.61 8.68
N TRP A 837 -25.58 -58.57 7.93
CA TRP A 837 -26.69 -57.70 8.29
C TRP A 837 -27.52 -57.31 7.08
N PHE A 838 -28.77 -56.93 7.34
CA PHE A 838 -29.66 -56.32 6.36
C PHE A 838 -30.52 -55.23 7.03
N GLU A 839 -31.03 -54.32 6.21
CA GLU A 839 -31.78 -53.15 6.62
C GLU A 839 -33.11 -53.07 5.87
N LEU A 840 -34.18 -52.74 6.60
CA LEU A 840 -35.53 -52.54 6.08
C LEU A 840 -36.02 -51.14 6.46
N ALA A 841 -36.64 -50.45 5.51
CA ALA A 841 -37.34 -49.20 5.77
C ALA A 841 -38.53 -49.44 6.71
N LEU A 842 -38.79 -48.50 7.63
CA LEU A 842 -39.98 -48.54 8.47
C LEU A 842 -41.23 -48.14 7.67
N PRO A 843 -42.45 -48.57 8.05
CA PRO A 843 -43.69 -48.32 7.30
C PRO A 843 -44.03 -46.84 7.06
N ASP A 844 -43.51 -45.93 7.90
CA ASP A 844 -43.67 -44.47 7.76
C ASP A 844 -42.61 -43.83 6.83
N GLY A 845 -41.66 -44.60 6.28
CA GLY A 845 -40.63 -44.18 5.34
C GLY A 845 -40.99 -44.42 3.86
N GLU A 846 -40.16 -43.96 2.92
CA GLU A 846 -40.38 -44.24 1.49
C GLU A 846 -40.48 -45.77 1.24
N PRO A 847 -41.53 -46.26 0.58
CA PRO A 847 -41.74 -47.69 0.40
C PRO A 847 -40.63 -48.30 -0.45
N ALA A 848 -40.04 -49.39 0.03
CA ALA A 848 -39.19 -50.25 -0.80
C ALA A 848 -40.02 -50.73 -2.02
N ALA A 849 -39.42 -50.72 -3.21
CA ALA A 849 -40.08 -51.09 -4.45
C ALA A 849 -40.78 -52.45 -4.32
N GLU A 850 -42.10 -52.49 -4.51
CA GLU A 850 -42.85 -53.74 -4.60
C GLU A 850 -42.30 -54.60 -5.74
N LEU A 851 -41.63 -55.71 -5.39
CA LEU A 851 -41.13 -56.67 -6.39
C LEU A 851 -42.32 -57.34 -7.08
N SER A 852 -42.24 -57.46 -8.41
CA SER A 852 -43.27 -58.15 -9.16
C SER A 852 -43.21 -59.66 -8.90
N VAL A 853 -44.36 -60.33 -8.98
CA VAL A 853 -44.46 -61.80 -8.87
C VAL A 853 -43.54 -62.48 -9.90
N GLU A 854 -43.33 -61.89 -11.07
CA GLU A 854 -42.37 -62.39 -12.07
C GLU A 854 -40.91 -62.32 -11.62
N GLN A 855 -40.50 -61.28 -10.88
CA GLN A 855 -39.14 -61.18 -10.34
C GLN A 855 -38.88 -62.25 -9.28
N LEU A 856 -39.85 -62.50 -8.40
CA LEU A 856 -39.77 -63.58 -7.40
C LEU A 856 -39.81 -64.97 -8.05
N LEU A 857 -40.64 -65.15 -9.08
CA LEU A 857 -40.72 -66.42 -9.82
C LEU A 857 -39.49 -66.70 -10.67
N SER A 858 -38.79 -65.68 -11.20
CA SER A 858 -37.56 -65.86 -11.99
C SER A 858 -36.38 -66.42 -11.18
N MET A 859 -36.53 -66.55 -9.86
CA MET A 859 -35.51 -67.10 -8.95
C MET A 859 -35.72 -68.57 -8.62
N TYR A 860 -36.88 -69.15 -8.98
CA TYR A 860 -37.23 -70.56 -8.79
C TYR A 860 -37.39 -71.26 -10.15
#